data_AF-M4F2B1-F1
#
_entry.id   AF-M4F2B1-F1
#
_cell.length_a   1.000
_cell.length_b   1.000
_cell.length_c   1.000
_cell.angle_alpha   90.00
_cell.angle_beta   90.00
_cell.angle_gamma   90.00
#
_symmetry.space_group_name_H-M   'P 1'
#
loop_
_entity.id
_entity.type
_entity.pdbx_description
1 polymer ?
#
loop_
_entity_poly.entity_id
_entity_poly.type
_entity_poly.pdbx_seq_one_letter_code
_entity_poly.pdbx_strand_id
1 'polypeptide(L)'
;MSNRIGLLDLEKHFAFYGAYHSNRVNIIIHTLFVWPNVFATLLFLYSTQPILDRSYLGFIEALTFDGVLRLDTGFILTVIYAVFYIYLDNKSGVLAALLCFSCWIGSSFLAARLGHSLTLKVGVASQLLCWTGQFLGHGLFEKRAPALLDNLVQAFLMGPYFVLLEVLQSGFGYEPYPGFKSRVDCKIENDIKEWNEEKLKKKKKLMDNSASPMITYMQDNPSMFRLRASKFLLLSVLILSQFLSTQLLAQRSKSPWQTLTGEAPLVIARGGFSGLFPDSSVTAYSFVSATSVPDAVLWCDVQLTKDGVGICFPDVTMYKDSNVQDAYPKRKNSYLLNGVPTQDWFTIDFTSKDLKSVFLIRGILSRSPAFDDNRNVISTVENIATQFKPAGFWLNVQHDAFYAQHNLSMSGFLLSVSKTVTIDYLSSPELKFFRDIGSRFGKTGPKFVFRFLEKDDVEVSTNQTYGSLMTNLTFIKTFASGVLVPKSYIWPVDKDQYLLPHTTFVQDAHKAGLQVYASGFANDFDLAYNYSYDPLAEYLAFMDNGNFSVDGVVSDFPLTASSAVDCFSHLGSNASSTQGDFFVISKNGASGDYPGCSDLAYSKAIEDGADIIDCAIQMSSDGIPFCLNSSNLLEGTNVFQSPFINRSSTVPEIAPHAGIYSFSLRWSEIKTLRLAMTHPYSLGFNLFRNPREKSSEKIVPLYDFLILANKSSSLVGVLISVENVAYLRGKQGIDVVKEVLYAFKEACCIDATKRVMIQSSNSPVLVDFKKQSPYEIVYQVEENVGDIVDSAIEEIKKFADAVVVSRRSVYSTSNFFLSGQTHLVEKLHKFNLPVYVKTFRNEFVSQPWDFFSDATVEINTYVAGAGNRCLTRKDHPPYMPLVKPAGLLGFVNHDSPHPAFTADDVTEPPLPPVTFRTPPNIPGPLSTDEKAPNSKTRLTPPLLLPALAMALASLLLLSSLSIL
;
A
#
# COMPACT_ATOMS: atom_id res chain seq x y z
N MET A 1 -22.39 -2.83 -49.28
CA MET A 1 -23.29 -2.75 -48.12
C MET A 1 -22.49 -3.16 -46.90
N SER A 2 -22.06 -2.18 -46.09
CA SER A 2 -21.10 -2.43 -45.01
C SER A 2 -21.81 -3.15 -43.86
N ASN A 3 -21.44 -4.41 -43.60
CA ASN A 3 -21.80 -5.14 -42.37
C ASN A 3 -21.13 -4.44 -41.17
N ARG A 4 -21.70 -3.32 -40.71
CA ARG A 4 -21.29 -2.68 -39.45
C ARG A 4 -21.95 -3.45 -38.32
N ILE A 5 -21.14 -4.05 -37.45
CA ILE A 5 -21.58 -4.91 -36.36
C ILE A 5 -21.41 -4.14 -35.03
N GLY A 6 -22.31 -4.32 -34.08
CA GLY A 6 -22.18 -3.76 -32.74
C GLY A 6 -22.62 -2.29 -32.63
N LEU A 7 -21.79 -1.45 -32.02
CA LEU A 7 -22.14 -0.06 -31.67
C LEU A 7 -22.33 0.87 -32.89
N LEU A 8 -21.84 0.47 -34.07
CA LEU A 8 -21.94 1.24 -35.32
C LEU A 8 -23.09 0.80 -36.23
N ASP A 9 -23.96 -0.13 -35.77
CA ASP A 9 -25.18 -0.54 -36.47
C ASP A 9 -26.27 0.53 -36.34
N LEU A 10 -26.20 1.53 -37.24
CA LEU A 10 -27.07 2.70 -37.20
C LEU A 10 -28.56 2.33 -37.34
N GLU A 11 -28.92 1.34 -38.17
CA GLU A 11 -30.33 0.95 -38.34
C GLU A 11 -30.89 0.33 -37.06
N LYS A 12 -30.13 -0.55 -36.41
CA LYS A 12 -30.57 -1.21 -35.18
C LYS A 12 -30.78 -0.19 -34.05
N HIS A 13 -29.79 0.68 -33.83
CA HIS A 13 -29.87 1.65 -32.73
C HIS A 13 -30.89 2.75 -32.98
N PHE A 14 -31.04 3.20 -34.24
CA PHE A 14 -32.06 4.19 -34.57
C PHE A 14 -33.47 3.60 -34.53
N ALA A 15 -33.66 2.33 -34.93
CA ALA A 15 -34.94 1.64 -34.77
C ALA A 15 -35.32 1.47 -33.29
N PHE A 16 -34.37 1.08 -32.43
CA PHE A 16 -34.65 1.02 -30.99
C PHE A 16 -35.03 2.41 -30.43
N TYR A 17 -34.36 3.49 -30.87
CA TYR A 17 -34.75 4.85 -30.47
C TYR A 17 -36.16 5.21 -30.97
N GLY A 18 -36.51 4.90 -32.22
CA GLY A 18 -37.85 5.13 -32.76
C GLY A 18 -38.93 4.30 -32.04
N ALA A 19 -38.59 3.08 -31.65
CA ALA A 19 -39.47 2.24 -30.84
C ALA A 19 -39.80 2.92 -29.51
N TYR A 20 -38.82 3.58 -28.85
CA TYR A 20 -38.81 4.64 -27.81
C TYR A 20 -39.76 5.85 -27.87
N HIS A 21 -39.95 6.36 -29.08
CA HIS A 21 -40.44 7.71 -29.30
C HIS A 21 -41.40 7.69 -30.49
N SER A 22 -42.54 7.01 -30.32
CA SER A 22 -43.53 6.87 -31.40
C SER A 22 -44.58 7.99 -31.39
N ASN A 23 -44.71 8.71 -30.28
CA ASN A 23 -45.61 9.85 -30.15
C ASN A 23 -44.95 11.14 -30.65
N ARG A 24 -45.59 11.81 -31.62
CA ARG A 24 -45.10 13.07 -32.21
C ARG A 24 -44.80 14.17 -31.18
N VAL A 25 -45.59 14.28 -30.10
CA VAL A 25 -45.35 15.29 -29.06
C VAL A 25 -44.10 14.96 -28.26
N ASN A 26 -43.86 13.67 -27.97
CA ASN A 26 -42.65 13.24 -27.27
C ASN A 26 -41.39 13.47 -28.14
N ILE A 27 -41.47 13.16 -29.44
CA ILE A 27 -40.38 13.44 -30.38
C ILE A 27 -40.02 14.94 -30.38
N ILE A 28 -41.02 15.83 -30.40
CA ILE A 28 -40.80 17.28 -30.34
C ILE A 28 -40.15 17.69 -29.01
N ILE A 29 -40.62 17.17 -27.88
CA ILE A 29 -40.03 17.44 -26.56
C ILE A 29 -38.55 17.04 -26.52
N HIS A 30 -38.20 15.84 -26.99
CA HIS A 30 -36.81 15.41 -27.06
C HIS A 30 -35.98 16.24 -28.04
N THR A 31 -36.58 16.63 -29.17
CA THR A 31 -35.94 17.52 -30.15
C THR A 31 -35.56 18.86 -29.55
N LEU A 32 -36.43 19.43 -28.71
CA LEU A 32 -36.21 20.72 -28.08
C LEU A 32 -35.22 20.66 -26.91
N PHE A 33 -35.18 19.56 -26.14
CA PHE A 33 -34.42 19.53 -24.88
C PHE A 33 -33.08 18.80 -24.93
N VAL A 34 -32.84 17.89 -25.89
CA VAL A 34 -31.59 17.10 -25.92
C VAL A 34 -30.35 17.96 -26.19
N TRP A 35 -30.38 18.83 -27.21
CA TRP A 35 -29.22 19.69 -27.53
C TRP A 35 -28.94 20.77 -26.47
N PRO A 36 -29.95 21.45 -25.90
CA PRO A 36 -29.72 22.29 -24.72
C PRO A 36 -29.18 21.52 -23.51
N ASN A 37 -29.52 20.24 -23.36
CA ASN A 37 -28.95 19.39 -22.31
C ASN A 37 -27.45 19.15 -22.54
N VAL A 38 -27.04 18.85 -23.78
CA VAL A 38 -25.62 18.75 -24.16
C VAL A 38 -24.89 20.08 -23.87
N PHE A 39 -25.49 21.21 -24.25
CA PHE A 39 -24.93 22.54 -23.97
C PHE A 39 -24.76 22.79 -22.47
N ALA A 40 -25.76 22.46 -21.65
CA ALA A 40 -25.70 22.60 -20.20
C ALA A 40 -24.63 21.69 -19.59
N THR A 41 -24.44 20.47 -20.10
CA THR A 41 -23.36 19.56 -19.67
C THR A 41 -21.99 20.17 -19.95
N LEU A 42 -21.76 20.72 -21.14
CA LEU A 42 -20.49 21.37 -21.48
C LEU A 42 -20.25 22.63 -20.63
N LEU A 43 -21.31 23.36 -20.29
CA LEU A 43 -21.26 24.50 -19.37
C LEU A 43 -20.77 24.10 -17.96
N PHE A 44 -21.15 22.90 -17.47
CA PHE A 44 -20.60 22.35 -16.23
C PHE A 44 -19.13 21.98 -16.35
N LEU A 45 -18.78 21.29 -17.44
CA LEU A 45 -17.42 20.79 -17.66
C LEU A 45 -16.40 21.93 -17.81
N TYR A 46 -16.83 23.14 -18.18
CA TYR A 46 -15.97 24.33 -18.18
C TYR A 46 -15.35 24.66 -16.81
N SER A 47 -15.97 24.21 -15.71
CA SER A 47 -15.43 24.39 -14.35
C SER A 47 -14.33 23.38 -13.98
N THR A 48 -14.03 22.43 -14.87
CA THR A 48 -12.90 21.49 -14.69
C THR A 48 -11.57 22.16 -14.99
N GLN A 49 -10.48 21.64 -14.41
CA GLN A 49 -9.13 22.14 -14.69
C GLN A 49 -8.74 21.85 -16.14
N PRO A 50 -8.07 22.78 -16.84
CA PRO A 50 -7.51 22.51 -18.16
C PRO A 50 -6.53 21.32 -18.11
N ILE A 51 -6.58 20.46 -19.12
CA ILE A 51 -5.77 19.24 -19.16
C ILE A 51 -4.33 19.55 -19.62
N LEU A 52 -4.15 20.64 -20.37
CA LEU A 52 -2.87 21.13 -20.84
C LEU A 52 -2.59 22.50 -20.20
N ASP A 53 -1.41 22.63 -19.57
CA ASP A 53 -0.97 23.88 -18.97
C ASP A 53 -0.64 24.93 -20.05
N ARG A 54 -0.99 26.19 -19.78
CA ARG A 54 -0.89 27.33 -20.69
C ARG A 54 0.54 27.53 -21.23
N SER A 55 1.53 27.13 -20.44
CA SER A 55 2.95 27.22 -20.74
C SER A 55 3.42 26.38 -21.94
N TYR A 56 2.67 25.34 -22.33
CA TYR A 56 3.06 24.40 -23.41
C TYR A 56 2.39 24.69 -24.77
N LEU A 57 1.51 25.70 -24.86
CA LEU A 57 0.57 25.84 -25.99
C LEU A 57 1.04 26.72 -27.17
N GLY A 58 2.14 27.47 -27.06
CA GLY A 58 2.79 28.17 -28.18
C GLY A 58 1.84 28.87 -29.18
N PHE A 59 2.01 28.64 -30.49
CA PHE A 59 1.20 29.23 -31.58
C PHE A 59 -0.32 28.94 -31.46
N ILE A 60 -0.72 27.92 -30.69
CA ILE A 60 -2.12 27.56 -30.47
C ILE A 60 -2.80 28.54 -29.49
N GLU A 61 -2.06 29.35 -28.73
CA GLU A 61 -2.64 30.34 -27.79
C GLU A 61 -3.60 31.32 -28.50
N ALA A 62 -3.30 31.73 -29.74
CA ALA A 62 -4.18 32.58 -30.55
C ALA A 62 -5.54 31.93 -30.88
N LEU A 63 -5.61 30.59 -30.94
CA LEU A 63 -6.83 29.82 -31.18
C LEU A 63 -7.68 29.64 -29.92
N THR A 64 -7.15 29.97 -28.73
CA THR A 64 -7.86 29.83 -27.44
C THR A 64 -8.69 31.05 -27.05
N PHE A 65 -8.69 32.13 -27.84
CA PHE A 65 -9.37 33.40 -27.55
C PHE A 65 -9.09 33.89 -26.12
N ASP A 66 -7.82 34.20 -25.80
CA ASP A 66 -7.38 34.62 -24.47
C ASP A 66 -7.72 33.60 -23.35
N GLY A 67 -7.67 32.30 -23.65
CA GLY A 67 -7.96 31.24 -22.69
C GLY A 67 -9.45 31.03 -22.38
N VAL A 68 -10.35 31.62 -23.17
CA VAL A 68 -11.80 31.36 -23.10
C VAL A 68 -12.10 29.95 -23.58
N LEU A 69 -11.50 29.49 -24.68
CA LEU A 69 -11.61 28.11 -25.14
C LEU A 69 -10.52 27.26 -24.47
N ARG A 70 -10.91 26.45 -23.50
CA ARG A 70 -10.01 25.61 -22.70
C ARG A 70 -9.96 24.19 -23.26
N LEU A 71 -8.77 23.61 -23.37
CA LEU A 71 -8.60 22.18 -23.65
C LEU A 71 -8.88 21.38 -22.37
N ASP A 72 -10.14 21.39 -21.96
CA ASP A 72 -10.67 20.75 -20.76
C ASP A 72 -11.36 19.41 -21.08
N THR A 73 -11.96 18.78 -20.07
CA THR A 73 -12.72 17.55 -20.25
C THR A 73 -13.90 17.72 -21.23
N GLY A 74 -14.49 18.93 -21.30
CA GLY A 74 -15.55 19.27 -22.23
C GLY A 74 -15.08 19.25 -23.69
N PHE A 75 -13.86 19.73 -23.97
CA PHE A 75 -13.26 19.64 -25.30
C PHE A 75 -13.05 18.18 -25.74
N ILE A 76 -12.46 17.34 -24.88
CA ILE A 76 -12.24 15.91 -25.18
C ILE A 76 -13.57 15.21 -25.48
N LEU A 77 -14.59 15.44 -24.65
CA LEU A 77 -15.92 14.88 -24.86
C LEU A 77 -16.51 15.30 -26.21
N THR A 78 -16.33 16.57 -26.58
CA THR A 78 -16.76 17.11 -27.87
C THR A 78 -16.08 16.41 -29.04
N VAL A 79 -14.76 16.18 -28.95
CA VAL A 79 -14.00 15.45 -29.98
C VAL A 79 -14.48 14.01 -30.10
N ILE A 80 -14.68 13.30 -28.97
CA ILE A 80 -15.20 11.92 -28.97
C ILE A 80 -16.55 11.87 -29.68
N TYR A 81 -17.48 12.76 -29.34
CA TYR A 81 -18.82 12.79 -29.95
C TYR A 81 -18.73 13.12 -31.45
N ALA A 82 -17.93 14.11 -31.83
CA ALA A 82 -17.74 14.49 -33.22
C ALA A 82 -17.21 13.33 -34.07
N VAL A 83 -16.13 12.68 -33.62
CA VAL A 83 -15.53 11.53 -34.31
C VAL A 83 -16.53 10.39 -34.40
N PHE A 84 -17.19 10.06 -33.29
CA PHE A 84 -18.16 8.98 -33.23
C PHE A 84 -19.34 9.19 -34.20
N TYR A 85 -19.89 10.41 -34.27
CA TYR A 85 -21.01 10.71 -35.17
C TYR A 85 -20.61 10.68 -36.64
N ILE A 86 -19.41 11.14 -37.00
CA ILE A 86 -18.86 10.99 -38.35
C ILE A 86 -18.74 9.51 -38.72
N TYR A 87 -18.30 8.67 -37.79
CA TYR A 87 -18.24 7.22 -38.02
C TYR A 87 -19.62 6.59 -38.20
N LEU A 88 -20.71 7.11 -37.60
CA LEU A 88 -22.06 6.60 -37.81
C LEU A 88 -22.59 6.85 -39.22
N ASP A 89 -22.47 8.08 -39.71
CA ASP A 89 -22.74 8.46 -41.10
C ASP A 89 -21.92 9.70 -41.47
N ASN A 90 -21.24 9.67 -42.61
CA ASN A 90 -20.30 10.74 -42.96
C ASN A 90 -21.00 12.11 -43.12
N LYS A 91 -22.22 12.17 -43.67
CA LYS A 91 -22.85 13.45 -44.02
C LYS A 91 -23.60 14.04 -42.81
N SER A 92 -24.49 13.28 -42.17
CA SER A 92 -25.19 13.76 -40.96
C SER A 92 -24.26 13.81 -39.76
N GLY A 93 -23.22 12.97 -39.71
CA GLY A 93 -22.18 13.00 -38.69
C GLY A 93 -21.32 14.25 -38.72
N VAL A 94 -20.96 14.77 -39.90
CA VAL A 94 -20.26 16.06 -40.01
C VAL A 94 -21.14 17.21 -39.49
N LEU A 95 -22.44 17.20 -39.79
CA LEU A 95 -23.35 18.19 -39.24
C LEU A 95 -23.48 18.08 -37.70
N ALA A 96 -23.56 16.86 -37.17
CA ALA A 96 -23.59 16.62 -35.73
C ALA A 96 -22.30 17.06 -35.03
N ALA A 97 -21.14 16.84 -35.67
CA ALA A 97 -19.85 17.31 -35.18
C ALA A 97 -19.81 18.84 -35.10
N LEU A 98 -20.29 19.55 -36.14
CA LEU A 98 -20.38 21.01 -36.13
C LEU A 98 -21.27 21.52 -35.00
N LEU A 99 -22.39 20.85 -34.72
CA LEU A 99 -23.26 21.19 -33.59
C LEU A 99 -22.58 20.96 -32.24
N CYS A 100 -21.86 19.85 -32.06
CA CYS A 100 -21.08 19.58 -30.84
C CYS A 100 -20.04 20.69 -30.59
N PHE A 101 -19.25 21.05 -31.60
CA PHE A 101 -18.27 22.13 -31.48
C PHE A 101 -18.92 23.49 -31.25
N SER A 102 -20.06 23.77 -31.88
CA SER A 102 -20.82 25.01 -31.64
C SER A 102 -21.32 25.09 -30.19
N CYS A 103 -21.80 23.99 -29.63
CA CYS A 103 -22.20 23.92 -28.21
C CYS A 103 -21.02 24.11 -27.27
N TRP A 104 -19.86 23.50 -27.56
CA TRP A 104 -18.66 23.67 -26.75
C TRP A 104 -18.13 25.11 -26.77
N ILE A 105 -18.03 25.72 -27.95
CA ILE A 105 -17.62 27.12 -28.10
C ILE A 105 -18.62 28.02 -27.37
N GLY A 106 -19.92 27.90 -27.65
CA GLY A 106 -20.95 28.75 -27.05
C GLY A 106 -21.03 28.62 -25.53
N SER A 107 -20.91 27.40 -25.00
CA SER A 107 -20.93 27.17 -23.55
C SER A 107 -19.67 27.72 -22.87
N SER A 108 -18.50 27.61 -23.50
CA SER A 108 -17.24 28.17 -22.99
C SER A 108 -17.29 29.69 -22.91
N PHE A 109 -17.78 30.37 -23.96
CA PHE A 109 -17.97 31.82 -23.95
C PHE A 109 -19.01 32.27 -22.91
N LEU A 110 -20.09 31.52 -22.77
CA LEU A 110 -21.12 31.82 -21.77
C LEU A 110 -20.58 31.65 -20.35
N ALA A 111 -19.85 30.57 -20.07
CA ALA A 111 -19.26 30.32 -18.75
C ALA A 111 -18.21 31.38 -18.38
N ALA A 112 -17.35 31.74 -19.32
CA ALA A 112 -16.36 32.81 -19.15
C ALA A 112 -17.03 34.15 -18.78
N ARG A 113 -18.19 34.45 -19.37
CA ARG A 113 -18.94 35.68 -19.09
C ARG A 113 -19.71 35.66 -17.77
N LEU A 114 -20.26 34.50 -17.37
CA LEU A 114 -21.08 34.37 -16.16
C LEU A 114 -20.23 34.20 -14.88
N GLY A 115 -19.00 33.69 -14.99
CA GLY A 115 -18.15 33.34 -13.84
C GLY A 115 -18.63 32.07 -13.12
N HIS A 116 -17.76 31.46 -12.31
CA HIS A 116 -17.98 30.09 -11.79
C HIS A 116 -19.29 29.90 -11.02
N SER A 117 -19.62 30.79 -10.07
CA SER A 117 -20.81 30.63 -9.23
C SER A 117 -22.12 30.68 -10.03
N LEU A 118 -22.22 31.62 -10.97
CA LEU A 118 -23.44 31.78 -11.78
C LEU A 118 -23.52 30.72 -12.89
N THR A 119 -22.37 30.32 -13.45
CA THR A 119 -22.28 29.22 -14.44
C THR A 119 -22.86 27.93 -13.87
N LEU A 120 -22.51 27.56 -12.63
CA LEU A 120 -23.06 26.38 -11.97
C LEU A 120 -24.58 26.49 -11.76
N LYS A 121 -25.08 27.65 -11.32
CA LYS A 121 -26.53 27.87 -11.12
C LYS A 121 -27.32 27.73 -12.42
N VAL A 122 -26.81 28.36 -13.50
CA VAL A 122 -27.43 28.31 -14.82
C VAL A 122 -27.37 26.89 -15.40
N GLY A 123 -26.24 26.20 -15.25
CA GLY A 123 -26.08 24.80 -15.63
C GLY A 123 -27.10 23.90 -14.93
N VAL A 124 -27.23 24.02 -13.60
CA VAL A 124 -28.17 23.19 -12.80
C VAL A 124 -29.61 23.47 -13.22
N ALA A 125 -30.00 24.73 -13.33
CA ALA A 125 -31.35 25.10 -13.75
C ALA A 125 -31.69 24.54 -15.14
N SER A 126 -30.73 24.60 -16.07
CA SER A 126 -30.91 24.10 -17.44
C SER A 126 -31.04 22.57 -17.49
N GLN A 127 -30.19 21.83 -16.77
CA GLN A 127 -30.29 20.36 -16.68
C GLN A 127 -31.63 19.93 -16.09
N LEU A 128 -32.05 20.55 -14.97
CA LEU A 128 -33.32 20.21 -14.33
C LEU A 128 -34.51 20.44 -15.27
N LEU A 129 -34.49 21.55 -16.00
CA LEU A 129 -35.54 21.88 -16.97
C LEU A 129 -35.57 20.89 -18.15
N CYS A 130 -34.41 20.63 -18.77
CA CYS A 130 -34.30 19.73 -19.92
C CYS A 130 -34.66 18.28 -19.60
N TRP A 131 -34.20 17.75 -18.46
CA TRP A 131 -34.54 16.40 -18.02
C TRP A 131 -36.02 16.30 -17.64
N THR A 132 -36.56 17.28 -16.92
CA THR A 132 -37.98 17.27 -16.55
C THR A 132 -38.87 17.23 -17.78
N GLY A 133 -38.55 18.02 -18.81
CA GLY A 133 -39.25 17.97 -20.10
C GLY A 133 -39.26 16.56 -20.72
N GLN A 134 -38.08 15.95 -20.86
CA GLN A 134 -37.93 14.61 -21.47
C GLN A 134 -38.64 13.51 -20.67
N PHE A 135 -38.56 13.53 -19.33
CA PHE A 135 -39.27 12.56 -18.50
C PHE A 135 -40.79 12.72 -18.57
N LEU A 136 -41.29 13.96 -18.60
CA LEU A 136 -42.73 14.24 -18.81
C LEU A 136 -43.18 13.75 -20.19
N GLY A 137 -42.34 13.93 -21.21
CA GLY A 137 -42.52 13.40 -22.55
C GLY A 137 -42.86 11.90 -22.55
N HIS A 138 -41.96 11.09 -21.99
CA HIS A 138 -42.16 9.65 -21.88
C HIS A 138 -43.35 9.27 -20.96
N GLY A 139 -43.46 9.92 -19.80
CA GLY A 139 -44.49 9.57 -18.81
C GLY A 139 -45.91 9.86 -19.28
N LEU A 140 -46.14 11.01 -19.92
CA LEU A 140 -47.47 11.45 -20.34
C LEU A 140 -47.87 10.93 -21.72
N PHE A 141 -46.96 10.94 -22.69
CA PHE A 141 -47.29 10.70 -24.09
C PHE A 141 -46.96 9.28 -24.56
N GLU A 142 -45.84 8.71 -24.09
CA GLU A 142 -45.46 7.32 -24.42
C GLU A 142 -46.04 6.31 -23.42
N LYS A 143 -46.43 6.77 -22.21
CA LYS A 143 -46.93 5.95 -21.10
C LYS A 143 -45.99 4.78 -20.73
N ARG A 144 -44.68 5.00 -20.88
CA ARG A 144 -43.61 4.06 -20.55
C ARG A 144 -42.43 4.78 -19.92
N ALA A 145 -41.55 4.01 -19.29
CA ALA A 145 -40.28 4.53 -18.82
C ALA A 145 -39.38 4.90 -20.03
N PRO A 146 -38.49 5.89 -19.88
CA PRO A 146 -37.51 6.22 -20.89
C PRO A 146 -36.50 5.09 -21.08
N ALA A 147 -35.96 4.98 -22.31
CA ALA A 147 -34.94 4.00 -22.69
C ALA A 147 -33.64 4.08 -21.86
N LEU A 148 -33.44 5.16 -21.10
CA LEU A 148 -32.34 5.34 -20.15
C LEU A 148 -32.21 4.16 -19.16
N LEU A 149 -33.33 3.54 -18.78
CA LEU A 149 -33.33 2.42 -17.83
C LEU A 149 -32.94 1.08 -18.48
N ASP A 150 -33.02 1.00 -19.81
CA ASP A 150 -32.79 -0.24 -20.55
C ASP A 150 -31.41 -0.26 -21.24
N ASN A 151 -30.89 0.91 -21.65
CA ASN A 151 -29.57 1.04 -22.28
C ASN A 151 -28.94 2.44 -22.09
N LEU A 152 -28.04 2.57 -21.11
CA LEU A 152 -27.36 3.82 -20.77
C LEU A 152 -26.46 4.36 -21.91
N VAL A 153 -25.75 3.48 -22.62
CA VAL A 153 -24.86 3.89 -23.72
C VAL A 153 -25.66 4.54 -24.84
N GLN A 154 -26.81 3.97 -25.19
CA GLN A 154 -27.67 4.53 -26.21
C GLN A 154 -28.34 5.83 -25.77
N ALA A 155 -28.75 5.94 -24.52
CA ALA A 155 -29.40 7.14 -24.00
C ALA A 155 -28.48 8.36 -23.97
N PHE A 156 -27.20 8.19 -23.59
CA PHE A 156 -26.26 9.31 -23.48
C PHE A 156 -25.47 9.57 -24.77
N LEU A 157 -24.91 8.53 -25.40
CA LEU A 157 -24.04 8.71 -26.56
C LEU A 157 -24.83 8.94 -27.85
N MET A 158 -25.94 8.22 -28.04
CA MET A 158 -26.68 8.24 -29.32
C MET A 158 -27.82 9.26 -29.37
N GLY A 159 -28.39 9.63 -28.22
CA GLY A 159 -29.54 10.52 -28.12
C GLY A 159 -29.42 11.82 -28.93
N PRO A 160 -28.34 12.62 -28.80
CA PRO A 160 -28.17 13.85 -29.57
C PRO A 160 -28.14 13.64 -31.08
N TYR A 161 -27.46 12.59 -31.53
CA TYR A 161 -27.37 12.24 -32.93
C TYR A 161 -28.71 11.76 -33.51
N PHE A 162 -29.46 10.96 -32.77
CA PHE A 162 -30.75 10.45 -33.24
C PHE A 162 -31.82 11.52 -33.33
N VAL A 163 -31.85 12.47 -32.40
CA VAL A 163 -32.71 13.66 -32.52
C VAL A 163 -32.36 14.46 -33.77
N LEU A 164 -31.08 14.66 -34.06
CA LEU A 164 -30.67 15.35 -35.28
C LEU A 164 -31.09 14.58 -36.53
N LEU A 165 -30.87 13.26 -36.56
CA LEU A 165 -31.22 12.40 -37.69
C LEU A 165 -32.75 12.37 -37.92
N GLU A 166 -33.55 12.37 -36.85
CA GLU A 166 -35.01 12.48 -36.91
C GLU A 166 -35.45 13.80 -37.58
N VAL A 167 -34.84 14.93 -37.21
CA VAL A 167 -35.10 16.23 -37.85
C VAL A 167 -34.68 16.23 -39.32
N LEU A 168 -33.54 15.63 -39.66
CA LEU A 168 -33.07 15.53 -41.03
C LEU A 168 -33.99 14.63 -41.90
N GLN A 169 -34.49 13.53 -41.36
CA GLN A 169 -35.41 12.63 -42.04
C GLN A 169 -36.80 13.26 -42.23
N SER A 170 -37.36 13.82 -41.15
CA SER A 170 -38.73 14.33 -41.14
C SER A 170 -38.85 15.73 -41.76
N GLY A 171 -37.81 16.56 -41.67
CA GLY A 171 -37.79 17.94 -42.19
C GLY A 171 -37.15 18.09 -43.58
N PHE A 172 -36.16 17.26 -43.93
CA PHE A 172 -35.37 17.42 -45.16
C PHE A 172 -35.33 16.17 -46.04
N GLY A 173 -36.05 15.09 -45.66
CA GLY A 173 -36.09 13.84 -46.42
C GLY A 173 -34.73 13.13 -46.52
N TYR A 174 -33.81 13.42 -45.60
CA TYR A 174 -32.46 12.88 -45.62
C TYR A 174 -32.43 11.40 -45.26
N GLU A 175 -31.83 10.56 -46.10
CA GLU A 175 -31.52 9.17 -45.77
C GLU A 175 -29.99 8.97 -45.77
N PRO A 176 -29.39 8.35 -44.74
CA PRO A 176 -27.96 7.97 -44.74
C PRO A 176 -27.56 7.15 -45.97
N TYR A 177 -28.44 6.24 -46.39
CA TYR A 177 -28.32 5.49 -47.64
C TYR A 177 -29.70 5.00 -48.12
N PRO A 178 -29.87 4.71 -49.42
CA PRO A 178 -31.19 4.41 -50.00
C PRO A 178 -31.95 3.29 -49.29
N GLY A 179 -33.21 3.56 -48.94
CA GLY A 179 -34.11 2.62 -48.27
C GLY A 179 -33.85 2.48 -46.76
N PHE A 180 -33.04 3.36 -46.16
CA PHE A 180 -32.77 3.35 -44.73
C PHE A 180 -34.05 3.52 -43.92
N LYS A 181 -34.90 4.50 -44.28
CA LYS A 181 -36.14 4.78 -43.54
C LYS A 181 -37.09 3.60 -43.56
N SER A 182 -37.34 3.02 -44.73
CA SER A 182 -38.22 1.84 -44.87
C SER A 182 -37.72 0.64 -44.05
N ARG A 183 -36.41 0.40 -43.98
CA ARG A 183 -35.83 -0.67 -43.15
C ARG A 183 -35.95 -0.38 -41.65
N VAL A 184 -35.71 0.87 -41.24
CA VAL A 184 -35.85 1.30 -39.84
C VAL A 184 -37.31 1.23 -39.40
N ASP A 185 -38.25 1.75 -40.19
CA ASP A 185 -39.69 1.74 -39.89
C ASP A 185 -40.19 0.30 -39.69
N CYS A 186 -39.76 -0.64 -40.56
CA CYS A 186 -40.06 -2.05 -40.40
C CYS A 186 -39.53 -2.64 -39.08
N LYS A 187 -38.32 -2.25 -38.65
CA LYS A 187 -37.73 -2.69 -37.37
C LYS A 187 -38.47 -2.07 -36.18
N ILE A 188 -38.81 -0.78 -36.24
CA ILE A 188 -39.61 -0.07 -35.22
C ILE A 188 -40.96 -0.77 -35.01
N GLU A 189 -41.66 -1.10 -36.10
CA GLU A 189 -42.94 -1.80 -36.01
C GLU A 189 -42.82 -3.18 -35.36
N ASN A 190 -41.75 -3.92 -35.67
CA ASN A 190 -41.49 -5.22 -35.06
C ASN A 190 -41.17 -5.08 -33.56
N ASP A 191 -40.30 -4.15 -33.18
CA ASP A 191 -39.93 -3.89 -31.78
C ASP A 191 -41.16 -3.46 -30.95
N ILE A 192 -42.04 -2.62 -31.51
CA ILE A 192 -43.29 -2.22 -30.85
C ILE A 192 -44.27 -3.40 -30.71
N LYS A 193 -44.34 -4.29 -31.71
CA LYS A 193 -45.19 -5.50 -31.65
C LYS A 193 -44.68 -6.46 -30.58
N GLU A 194 -43.39 -6.78 -30.56
CA GLU A 194 -42.78 -7.63 -29.53
C GLU A 194 -43.03 -7.09 -28.12
N TRP A 195 -42.86 -5.78 -27.92
CA TRP A 195 -43.14 -5.15 -26.64
C TRP A 195 -44.61 -5.27 -26.21
N ASN A 196 -45.55 -5.08 -27.14
CA ASN A 196 -46.98 -5.24 -26.84
C ASN A 196 -47.34 -6.68 -26.50
N GLU A 197 -46.72 -7.67 -27.17
CA GLU A 197 -46.88 -9.08 -26.88
C GLU A 197 -46.30 -9.45 -25.51
N GLU A 198 -45.13 -8.93 -25.15
CA GLU A 198 -44.56 -9.11 -23.81
C GLU A 198 -45.44 -8.49 -22.72
N LYS A 199 -46.03 -7.32 -22.97
CA LYS A 199 -46.96 -6.66 -22.05
C LYS A 199 -48.23 -7.50 -21.86
N LEU A 200 -48.75 -8.10 -22.93
CA LEU A 200 -49.88 -9.03 -22.87
C LEU A 200 -49.51 -10.32 -22.12
N LYS A 201 -48.31 -10.89 -22.34
CA LYS A 201 -47.80 -12.05 -21.59
C LYS A 201 -47.61 -11.73 -20.10
N LYS A 202 -47.06 -10.57 -19.74
CA LYS A 202 -46.95 -10.11 -18.34
C LYS A 202 -48.32 -9.91 -17.71
N LYS A 203 -49.28 -9.29 -18.42
CA LYS A 203 -50.64 -9.11 -17.94
C LYS A 203 -51.36 -10.45 -17.74
N LYS A 204 -51.16 -11.42 -18.64
CA LYS A 204 -51.71 -12.77 -18.54
C LYS A 204 -51.08 -13.56 -17.38
N LYS A 205 -49.76 -13.47 -17.19
CA LYS A 205 -49.04 -14.05 -16.04
C LYS A 205 -49.43 -13.43 -14.69
N LEU A 206 -49.78 -12.14 -14.68
CA LEU A 206 -50.35 -11.46 -13.51
C LEU A 206 -51.80 -11.86 -13.22
N MET A 207 -52.60 -12.23 -14.24
CA MET A 207 -53.94 -12.78 -14.04
C MET A 207 -53.93 -14.26 -13.65
N ASP A 208 -53.00 -15.06 -14.17
CA ASP A 208 -52.87 -16.50 -13.84
C ASP A 208 -52.32 -16.74 -12.42
N ASN A 209 -51.58 -15.77 -11.85
CA ASN A 209 -51.04 -15.85 -10.49
C ASN A 209 -51.98 -15.28 -9.40
N SER A 210 -53.18 -14.80 -9.73
CA SER A 210 -54.15 -14.26 -8.76
C SER A 210 -55.44 -15.11 -8.68
N ALA A 211 -55.33 -16.34 -8.16
CA ALA A 211 -56.49 -17.05 -7.64
C ALA A 211 -56.74 -16.66 -6.17
N SER A 212 -57.23 -15.42 -5.95
CA SER A 212 -57.98 -15.05 -4.74
C SER A 212 -58.73 -13.72 -4.99
N PRO A 213 -59.98 -13.56 -4.54
CA PRO A 213 -60.88 -12.53 -5.04
C PRO A 213 -60.66 -11.19 -4.32
N MET A 214 -59.68 -10.41 -4.79
CA MET A 214 -59.51 -9.02 -4.38
C MET A 214 -58.96 -8.16 -5.54
N ILE A 215 -59.42 -8.40 -6.76
CA ILE A 215 -59.07 -7.55 -7.93
C ILE A 215 -60.35 -7.17 -8.67
N THR A 216 -61.22 -6.43 -7.99
CA THR A 216 -62.27 -5.64 -8.65
C THR A 216 -62.32 -4.19 -8.12
N TYR A 217 -61.28 -3.73 -7.40
CA TYR A 217 -61.26 -2.38 -6.78
C TYR A 217 -60.08 -1.49 -7.19
N MET A 218 -59.20 -1.90 -8.13
CA MET A 218 -57.99 -1.14 -8.47
C MET A 218 -57.91 -0.71 -9.94
N GLN A 219 -59.05 -0.43 -10.59
CA GLN A 219 -59.06 -0.01 -11.99
C GLN A 219 -59.30 1.49 -12.26
N ASP A 220 -59.60 2.31 -11.24
CA ASP A 220 -59.90 3.74 -11.44
C ASP A 220 -59.23 4.68 -10.42
N ASN A 221 -57.89 4.77 -10.38
CA ASN A 221 -57.25 5.83 -9.59
C ASN A 221 -55.96 6.41 -10.21
N PRO A 222 -55.97 7.67 -10.71
CA PRO A 222 -54.82 8.33 -11.34
C PRO A 222 -53.73 8.80 -10.35
N SER A 223 -53.84 8.49 -9.06
CA SER A 223 -52.93 8.93 -7.99
C SER A 223 -51.61 8.12 -7.91
N MET A 224 -51.54 6.93 -8.51
CA MET A 224 -50.32 6.10 -8.46
C MET A 224 -49.20 6.53 -9.43
N PHE A 225 -49.49 7.35 -10.46
CA PHE A 225 -48.46 7.89 -11.34
C PHE A 225 -47.65 9.02 -10.68
N ARG A 226 -48.27 9.79 -9.78
CA ARG A 226 -47.58 10.85 -9.02
C ARG A 226 -46.57 10.31 -8.01
N LEU A 227 -46.79 9.11 -7.47
CA LEU A 227 -45.93 8.52 -6.44
C LEU A 227 -44.62 7.94 -7.00
N ARG A 228 -44.56 7.55 -8.29
CA ARG A 228 -43.32 7.12 -8.95
C ARG A 228 -42.47 8.32 -9.36
N ALA A 229 -43.06 9.37 -9.95
CA ALA A 229 -42.33 10.59 -10.30
C ALA A 229 -41.71 11.29 -9.07
N SER A 230 -42.39 11.30 -7.92
CA SER A 230 -41.88 11.89 -6.69
C SER A 230 -40.69 11.12 -6.07
N LYS A 231 -40.60 9.81 -6.28
CA LYS A 231 -39.46 8.99 -5.86
C LYS A 231 -38.23 9.18 -6.76
N PHE A 232 -38.43 9.46 -8.04
CA PHE A 232 -37.36 9.76 -9.00
C PHE A 232 -36.83 11.21 -8.89
N LEU A 233 -37.69 12.18 -8.54
CA LEU A 233 -37.24 13.53 -8.17
C LEU A 233 -36.39 13.50 -6.89
N LEU A 234 -36.76 12.63 -5.92
CA LEU A 234 -35.94 12.40 -4.74
C LEU A 234 -34.58 11.78 -5.09
N LEU A 235 -34.53 10.81 -6.01
CA LEU A 235 -33.30 10.16 -6.42
C LEU A 235 -32.36 11.11 -7.19
N SER A 236 -32.90 11.97 -8.04
CA SER A 236 -32.13 13.00 -8.76
C SER A 236 -31.67 14.14 -7.85
N VAL A 237 -32.47 14.53 -6.85
CA VAL A 237 -32.06 15.44 -5.77
C VAL A 237 -31.02 14.79 -4.84
N LEU A 238 -31.11 13.48 -4.58
CA LEU A 238 -30.12 12.71 -3.82
C LEU A 238 -28.79 12.62 -4.58
N ILE A 239 -28.83 12.36 -5.89
CA ILE A 239 -27.63 12.35 -6.74
C ILE A 239 -27.04 13.77 -6.85
N LEU A 240 -27.85 14.82 -7.07
CA LEU A 240 -27.37 16.21 -7.02
C LEU A 240 -26.83 16.58 -5.64
N SER A 241 -27.40 16.08 -4.54
CA SER A 241 -26.91 16.33 -3.19
C SER A 241 -25.60 15.59 -2.91
N GLN A 242 -25.38 14.41 -3.50
CA GLN A 242 -24.10 13.70 -3.43
C GLN A 242 -23.01 14.39 -4.27
N PHE A 243 -23.37 14.98 -5.41
CA PHE A 243 -22.45 15.82 -6.21
C PHE A 243 -22.19 17.21 -5.60
N LEU A 244 -23.15 17.78 -4.85
CA LEU A 244 -22.95 19.03 -4.11
C LEU A 244 -22.17 18.80 -2.81
N SER A 245 -22.32 17.64 -2.17
CA SER A 245 -21.55 17.23 -0.98
C SER A 245 -20.09 16.96 -1.32
N THR A 246 -19.80 16.40 -2.50
CA THR A 246 -18.40 16.22 -2.98
C THR A 246 -17.73 17.55 -3.28
N GLN A 247 -18.47 18.61 -3.66
CA GLN A 247 -17.89 19.96 -3.83
C GLN A 247 -17.78 20.77 -2.54
N LEU A 248 -18.67 20.56 -1.56
CA LEU A 248 -18.53 21.13 -0.22
C LEU A 248 -17.40 20.48 0.59
N LEU A 249 -17.08 19.20 0.34
CA LEU A 249 -15.86 18.54 0.82
C LEU A 249 -14.61 18.99 0.04
N ALA A 250 -14.69 19.25 -1.26
CA ALA A 250 -13.58 19.81 -2.04
C ALA A 250 -13.23 21.26 -1.67
N GLN A 251 -14.03 21.91 -0.83
CA GLN A 251 -13.73 23.22 -0.26
C GLN A 251 -13.02 23.13 1.10
N ARG A 252 -12.84 21.93 1.66
CA ARG A 252 -11.97 21.69 2.82
C ARG A 252 -10.53 21.52 2.34
N SER A 253 -9.75 22.57 2.58
CA SER A 253 -8.30 22.67 2.44
C SER A 253 -7.76 22.63 1.00
N LYS A 254 -7.04 23.69 0.62
CA LYS A 254 -6.09 23.65 -0.51
C LYS A 254 -4.88 22.75 -0.21
N SER A 255 -4.76 22.27 1.02
CA SER A 255 -3.68 21.37 1.43
C SER A 255 -4.02 19.92 1.09
N PRO A 256 -3.04 19.12 0.65
CA PRO A 256 -3.21 17.70 0.48
C PRO A 256 -3.41 16.96 1.83
N TRP A 257 -3.07 17.59 2.95
CA TRP A 257 -3.22 17.01 4.28
C TRP A 257 -4.65 17.12 4.83
N GLN A 258 -5.16 16.01 5.35
CA GLN A 258 -6.48 15.91 5.97
C GLN A 258 -6.41 16.08 7.51
N THR A 259 -5.46 16.87 7.99
CA THR A 259 -5.35 17.27 9.40
C THR A 259 -6.42 18.30 9.75
N LEU A 260 -6.63 18.60 11.05
CA LEU A 260 -7.64 19.58 11.44
C LEU A 260 -7.35 20.97 10.85
N THR A 261 -6.08 21.33 10.75
CA THR A 261 -5.62 22.64 10.29
C THR A 261 -5.30 22.67 8.79
N GLY A 262 -5.16 21.50 8.16
CA GLY A 262 -4.63 21.36 6.81
C GLY A 262 -3.10 21.45 6.76
N GLU A 263 -2.39 21.64 7.87
CA GLU A 263 -0.93 21.59 7.88
C GLU A 263 -0.41 20.15 7.89
N ALA A 264 0.88 19.96 7.57
CA ALA A 264 1.53 18.66 7.66
C ALA A 264 1.50 18.11 9.10
N PRO A 265 1.40 16.78 9.29
CA PRO A 265 1.47 16.16 10.61
C PRO A 265 2.78 16.52 11.33
N LEU A 266 2.68 16.91 12.60
CA LEU A 266 3.83 17.23 13.45
C LEU A 266 4.64 15.97 13.78
N VAL A 267 5.97 16.06 13.66
CA VAL A 267 6.91 15.04 14.14
C VAL A 267 7.30 15.36 15.57
N ILE A 268 6.96 14.47 16.51
CA ILE A 268 7.22 14.66 17.95
C ILE A 268 8.20 13.57 18.41
N ALA A 269 9.40 13.97 18.81
CA ALA A 269 10.50 13.07 19.17
C ALA A 269 10.44 12.69 20.66
N ARG A 270 9.94 11.48 20.96
CA ARG A 270 9.72 10.99 22.34
C ARG A 270 11.04 10.80 23.07
N GLY A 271 11.36 11.73 23.98
CA GLY A 271 12.64 11.69 24.70
C GLY A 271 13.85 11.92 23.79
N GLY A 272 13.66 12.57 22.63
CA GLY A 272 14.66 12.67 21.57
C GLY A 272 14.62 11.47 20.62
N PHE A 273 15.79 11.06 20.12
CA PHE A 273 15.95 9.83 19.32
C PHE A 273 16.12 8.60 20.22
N SER A 274 15.09 8.30 21.02
CA SER A 274 15.10 7.23 22.03
C SER A 274 15.13 5.82 21.43
N GLY A 275 14.83 5.69 20.13
CA GLY A 275 14.99 4.46 19.35
C GLY A 275 16.42 3.92 19.29
N LEU A 276 17.42 4.81 19.46
CA LEU A 276 18.84 4.47 19.40
C LEU A 276 19.57 4.75 20.73
N PHE A 277 19.32 5.91 21.34
CA PHE A 277 20.00 6.36 22.56
C PHE A 277 19.12 6.23 23.79
N PRO A 278 19.69 6.22 25.02
CA PRO A 278 18.90 6.32 26.24
C PRO A 278 17.93 7.50 26.19
N ASP A 279 16.66 7.24 26.51
CA ASP A 279 15.57 8.20 26.46
C ASP A 279 15.91 9.44 27.30
N SER A 280 15.56 10.63 26.79
CA SER A 280 15.76 11.92 27.46
C SER A 280 17.22 12.31 27.70
N SER A 281 18.17 11.58 27.08
CA SER A 281 19.58 11.96 27.12
C SER A 281 19.85 13.17 26.22
N VAL A 282 20.88 13.96 26.59
CA VAL A 282 21.38 15.07 25.76
C VAL A 282 21.75 14.58 24.36
N THR A 283 22.32 13.37 24.25
CA THR A 283 22.65 12.74 22.97
C THR A 283 21.40 12.48 22.14
N ALA A 284 20.36 11.88 22.73
CA ALA A 284 19.08 11.64 22.05
C ALA A 284 18.44 12.93 21.53
N TYR A 285 18.40 14.00 22.34
CA TYR A 285 17.86 15.30 21.92
C TYR A 285 18.71 15.97 20.84
N SER A 286 20.03 15.92 20.97
CA SER A 286 20.95 16.51 19.99
C SER A 286 20.81 15.87 18.62
N PHE A 287 20.57 14.55 18.58
CA PHE A 287 20.48 13.80 17.35
C PHE A 287 19.25 14.17 16.52
N VAL A 288 18.12 14.50 17.17
CA VAL A 288 16.90 14.97 16.48
C VAL A 288 17.19 16.17 15.57
N SER A 289 17.97 17.14 16.04
CA SER A 289 18.31 18.33 15.24
C SER A 289 19.14 17.99 14.00
N ALA A 290 19.86 16.86 14.02
CA ALA A 290 20.69 16.39 12.93
C ALA A 290 19.96 15.43 11.96
N THR A 291 18.80 14.89 12.34
CA THR A 291 18.16 13.78 11.62
C THR A 291 16.66 13.92 11.39
N SER A 292 16.05 15.07 11.69
CA SER A 292 14.59 15.27 11.61
C SER A 292 14.22 16.56 10.87
N VAL A 293 12.93 16.74 10.58
CA VAL A 293 12.40 17.99 10.02
C VAL A 293 12.72 19.19 10.93
N PRO A 294 12.93 20.41 10.38
CA PRO A 294 13.35 21.58 11.17
C PRO A 294 12.36 21.99 12.28
N ASP A 295 11.08 21.67 12.12
CA ASP A 295 10.00 21.96 13.04
C ASP A 295 9.65 20.78 13.97
N ALA A 296 10.52 19.76 14.04
CA ALA A 296 10.34 18.64 14.96
C ALA A 296 10.23 19.13 16.41
N VAL A 297 9.23 18.61 17.11
CA VAL A 297 8.92 18.96 18.50
C VAL A 297 9.68 18.02 19.43
N LEU A 298 10.39 18.57 20.41
CA LEU A 298 11.04 17.76 21.45
C LEU A 298 10.03 17.42 22.55
N TRP A 299 9.98 16.15 22.94
CA TRP A 299 9.12 15.66 24.01
C TRP A 299 9.92 15.41 25.28
N CYS A 300 9.36 15.82 26.42
CA CYS A 300 9.90 15.58 27.75
C CYS A 300 8.78 15.08 28.67
N ASP A 301 8.92 13.86 29.17
CA ASP A 301 8.13 13.37 30.30
C ASP A 301 8.68 14.04 31.57
N VAL A 302 7.87 14.90 32.18
CA VAL A 302 8.30 15.76 33.29
C VAL A 302 8.09 15.03 34.61
N GLN A 303 9.18 14.80 35.32
CA GLN A 303 9.16 14.28 36.69
C GLN A 303 9.69 15.33 37.67
N LEU A 304 9.20 15.32 38.92
CA LEU A 304 9.74 16.16 39.99
C LEU A 304 10.64 15.34 40.91
N THR A 305 11.79 15.93 41.24
CA THR A 305 12.65 15.46 42.32
C THR A 305 12.09 15.80 43.69
N LYS A 306 12.68 15.23 44.75
CA LYS A 306 12.35 15.51 46.16
C LYS A 306 12.37 16.99 46.51
N ASP A 307 13.30 17.75 45.91
CA ASP A 307 13.49 19.19 46.08
C ASP A 307 12.66 20.04 45.10
N GLY A 308 11.74 19.42 44.34
CA GLY A 308 10.81 20.11 43.46
C GLY A 308 11.41 20.62 42.15
N VAL A 309 12.54 20.05 41.70
CA VAL A 309 13.16 20.36 40.41
C VAL A 309 12.55 19.47 39.33
N GLY A 310 12.16 20.05 38.20
CA GLY A 310 11.62 19.31 37.06
C GLY A 310 12.71 18.77 36.15
N ILE A 311 12.66 17.47 35.90
CA ILE A 311 13.60 16.73 35.04
C ILE A 311 12.86 16.08 33.87
N CYS A 312 13.56 15.89 32.75
CA CYS A 312 13.09 15.03 31.67
C CYS A 312 13.51 13.60 31.95
N PHE A 313 12.53 12.75 32.25
CA PHE A 313 12.76 11.33 32.58
C PHE A 313 11.51 10.49 32.26
N PRO A 314 11.64 9.28 31.67
CA PRO A 314 10.52 8.55 31.07
C PRO A 314 9.34 8.20 32.00
N ASP A 315 9.63 7.97 33.29
CA ASP A 315 8.65 7.54 34.27
C ASP A 315 9.01 8.01 35.70
N VAL A 316 8.03 8.01 36.61
CA VAL A 316 8.27 8.32 38.03
C VAL A 316 9.13 7.25 38.71
N THR A 317 9.15 6.03 38.17
CA THR A 317 10.04 4.94 38.58
C THR A 317 11.35 4.98 37.79
N MET A 318 12.47 4.79 38.46
CA MET A 318 13.79 5.08 37.89
C MET A 318 14.57 3.84 37.44
N TYR A 319 14.22 2.65 37.91
CA TYR A 319 15.01 1.44 37.68
C TYR A 319 15.18 1.07 36.20
N LYS A 320 14.12 1.23 35.42
CA LYS A 320 14.09 0.76 34.03
C LYS A 320 15.02 1.55 33.12
N ASP A 321 15.05 2.87 33.28
CA ASP A 321 15.71 3.80 32.35
C ASP A 321 16.98 4.45 32.96
N SER A 322 17.46 3.95 34.10
CA SER A 322 18.68 4.45 34.72
C SER A 322 19.46 3.41 35.52
N ASN A 323 20.73 3.70 35.82
CA ASN A 323 21.57 2.88 36.70
C ASN A 323 21.33 3.15 38.21
N VAL A 324 20.14 3.64 38.61
CA VAL A 324 19.86 4.06 39.99
C VAL A 324 20.09 2.95 41.02
N GLN A 325 19.89 1.68 40.63
CA GLN A 325 20.16 0.54 41.51
C GLN A 325 21.63 0.42 41.88
N ASP A 326 22.55 0.74 40.95
CA ASP A 326 23.99 0.68 41.20
C ASP A 326 24.45 1.86 42.07
N ALA A 327 23.90 3.05 41.79
CA ALA A 327 24.21 4.26 42.55
C ALA A 327 23.64 4.21 43.99
N TYR A 328 22.43 3.66 44.16
CA TYR A 328 21.68 3.70 45.42
C TYR A 328 20.92 2.39 45.72
N PRO A 329 21.60 1.23 45.89
CA PRO A 329 20.96 -0.09 45.97
C PRO A 329 20.00 -0.28 47.15
N LYS A 330 20.10 0.55 48.19
CA LYS A 330 19.29 0.48 49.42
C LYS A 330 18.15 1.50 49.48
N ARG A 331 18.00 2.39 48.50
CA ARG A 331 16.99 3.47 48.48
C ARG A 331 15.76 3.12 47.64
N LYS A 332 15.30 1.87 47.77
CA LYS A 332 14.08 1.39 47.14
C LYS A 332 12.91 1.59 48.11
N ASN A 333 11.84 2.24 47.68
CA ASN A 333 10.65 2.50 48.49
C ASN A 333 9.40 1.88 47.86
N SER A 334 8.29 1.91 48.58
CA SER A 334 6.99 1.43 48.10
C SER A 334 5.95 2.53 48.27
N TYR A 335 5.31 2.92 47.17
CA TYR A 335 4.26 3.93 47.15
C TYR A 335 3.04 3.43 46.37
N LEU A 336 1.90 4.09 46.57
CA LEU A 336 0.68 3.82 45.79
C LEU A 336 0.73 4.66 44.51
N LEU A 337 1.08 4.03 43.39
CA LEU A 337 1.01 4.67 42.07
C LEU A 337 -0.36 4.34 41.46
N ASN A 338 -1.21 5.36 41.29
CA ASN A 338 -2.59 5.19 40.82
C ASN A 338 -3.39 4.12 41.61
N GLY A 339 -3.14 4.02 42.91
CA GLY A 339 -3.78 3.05 43.80
C GLY A 339 -3.12 1.67 43.85
N VAL A 340 -2.09 1.42 43.05
CA VAL A 340 -1.35 0.14 43.01
C VAL A 340 -0.06 0.25 43.84
N PRO A 341 0.15 -0.60 44.86
CA PRO A 341 1.42 -0.67 45.58
C PRO A 341 2.56 -1.04 44.62
N THR A 342 3.47 -0.09 44.42
CA THR A 342 4.60 -0.22 43.49
C THR A 342 5.90 -0.04 44.27
N GLN A 343 6.79 -1.02 44.19
CA GLN A 343 8.08 -0.99 44.88
C GLN A 343 9.21 -0.75 43.89
N ASP A 344 9.80 0.45 43.94
CA ASP A 344 10.86 0.91 43.02
C ASP A 344 11.70 2.05 43.64
N TRP A 345 12.64 2.59 42.89
CA TRP A 345 13.30 3.86 43.13
C TRP A 345 12.45 4.97 42.49
N PHE A 346 11.94 5.89 43.30
CA PHE A 346 11.08 6.96 42.80
C PHE A 346 11.83 8.28 42.73
N THR A 347 11.56 9.09 41.71
CA THR A 347 12.17 10.43 41.55
C THR A 347 12.00 11.32 42.79
N ILE A 348 10.88 11.19 43.50
CA ILE A 348 10.56 11.92 44.74
C ILE A 348 11.45 11.56 45.94
N ASP A 349 12.23 10.47 45.86
CA ASP A 349 13.15 10.06 46.91
C ASP A 349 14.54 10.70 46.77
N PHE A 350 14.81 11.31 45.61
CA PHE A 350 16.12 11.86 45.24
C PHE A 350 16.03 13.36 45.05
N THR A 351 17.01 14.11 45.57
CA THR A 351 17.19 15.51 45.23
C THR A 351 17.88 15.64 43.87
N SER A 352 17.76 16.79 43.22
CA SER A 352 18.52 17.12 42.00
C SER A 352 20.04 16.90 42.14
N LYS A 353 20.58 17.05 43.36
CA LYS A 353 21.99 16.77 43.67
C LYS A 353 22.30 15.28 43.74
N ASP A 354 21.40 14.45 44.29
CA ASP A 354 21.57 12.99 44.33
C ASP A 354 21.64 12.40 42.91
N LEU A 355 20.90 12.99 41.96
CA LEU A 355 20.81 12.50 40.57
C LEU A 355 22.08 12.71 39.74
N LYS A 356 23.07 13.47 40.23
CA LYS A 356 24.33 13.69 39.50
C LYS A 356 25.16 12.41 39.30
N SER A 357 24.93 11.39 40.13
CA SER A 357 25.57 10.08 40.03
C SER A 357 24.69 9.02 39.38
N VAL A 358 23.51 9.40 38.86
CA VAL A 358 22.57 8.53 38.17
C VAL A 358 22.63 8.86 36.68
N PHE A 359 22.83 7.83 35.87
CA PHE A 359 22.95 7.92 34.43
C PHE A 359 21.80 7.18 33.75
N LEU A 360 21.32 7.76 32.66
CA LEU A 360 20.32 7.18 31.77
C LEU A 360 20.92 5.98 31.03
N ILE A 361 20.16 4.89 30.97
CA ILE A 361 20.49 3.67 30.24
C ILE A 361 19.30 3.26 29.36
N ARG A 362 19.47 2.28 28.48
CA ARG A 362 18.37 1.77 27.65
C ARG A 362 17.26 1.15 28.48
N GLY A 363 16.03 1.64 28.32
CA GLY A 363 14.84 1.05 28.95
C GLY A 363 14.27 -0.17 28.21
N ILE A 364 14.72 -0.43 26.98
CA ILE A 364 14.25 -1.53 26.13
C ILE A 364 15.45 -2.44 25.83
N LEU A 365 15.40 -3.67 26.34
CA LEU A 365 16.54 -4.59 26.31
C LEU A 365 16.88 -5.14 24.91
N SER A 366 15.94 -5.08 23.96
CA SER A 366 16.20 -5.40 22.55
C SER A 366 17.02 -4.33 21.83
N ARG A 367 17.10 -3.11 22.36
CA ARG A 367 17.95 -2.02 21.84
C ARG A 367 19.42 -2.22 22.27
N SER A 368 20.33 -1.58 21.54
CA SER A 368 21.77 -1.75 21.73
C SER A 368 22.24 -1.29 23.13
N PRO A 369 23.05 -2.11 23.85
CA PRO A 369 23.75 -1.69 25.08
C PRO A 369 24.78 -0.59 24.89
N ALA A 370 25.21 -0.37 23.66
CA ALA A 370 26.44 0.35 23.36
C ALA A 370 26.47 1.80 23.87
N PHE A 371 25.31 2.37 24.21
CA PHE A 371 25.18 3.76 24.65
C PHE A 371 24.93 3.93 26.15
N ASP A 372 24.85 2.84 26.92
CA ASP A 372 24.55 2.90 28.37
C ASP A 372 25.72 3.47 29.19
N ASP A 373 26.96 3.15 28.78
CA ASP A 373 28.18 3.57 29.50
C ASP A 373 28.62 5.02 29.19
N ASN A 374 27.86 5.74 28.37
CA ASN A 374 28.17 7.12 27.95
C ASN A 374 27.94 8.17 29.05
N ARG A 375 27.61 7.74 30.29
CA ARG A 375 27.38 8.61 31.46
C ARG A 375 26.37 9.73 31.17
N ASN A 376 25.30 9.40 30.45
CA ASN A 376 24.23 10.34 30.11
C ASN A 376 23.54 10.82 31.39
N VAL A 377 23.76 12.07 31.79
CA VAL A 377 23.13 12.64 33.00
C VAL A 377 21.67 13.01 32.75
N ILE A 378 20.85 12.85 33.79
CA ILE A 378 19.46 13.32 33.79
C ILE A 378 19.46 14.85 33.73
N SER A 379 18.74 15.42 32.76
CA SER A 379 18.71 16.86 32.50
C SER A 379 17.42 17.51 33.01
N THR A 380 17.50 18.75 33.45
CA THR A 380 16.32 19.55 33.79
C THR A 380 15.60 20.04 32.55
N VAL A 381 14.31 20.35 32.68
CA VAL A 381 13.49 20.92 31.61
C VAL A 381 14.12 22.21 31.06
N GLU A 382 14.62 23.08 31.94
CA GLU A 382 15.30 24.33 31.59
C GLU A 382 16.57 24.08 30.78
N ASN A 383 17.38 23.09 31.16
CA ASN A 383 18.62 22.78 30.47
C ASN A 383 18.34 22.29 29.04
N ILE A 384 17.36 21.40 28.85
CA ILE A 384 16.97 20.93 27.52
C ILE A 384 16.49 22.11 26.67
N ALA A 385 15.57 22.94 27.20
CA ALA A 385 15.04 24.09 26.47
C ALA A 385 16.13 25.11 26.08
N THR A 386 17.04 25.42 27.00
CA THR A 386 18.09 26.44 26.78
C THR A 386 19.22 25.94 25.87
N GLN A 387 19.59 24.66 25.98
CA GLN A 387 20.64 24.04 25.18
C GLN A 387 20.22 23.85 23.73
N PHE A 388 19.01 23.32 23.49
CA PHE A 388 18.57 22.94 22.16
C PHE A 388 17.68 23.97 21.47
N LYS A 389 16.97 24.81 22.24
CA LYS A 389 16.02 25.83 21.71
C LYS A 389 15.12 25.26 20.61
N PRO A 390 14.37 24.18 20.91
CA PRO A 390 13.61 23.47 19.88
C PRO A 390 12.52 24.36 19.28
N ALA A 391 12.13 24.06 18.04
CA ALA A 391 11.04 24.77 17.35
C ALA A 391 9.70 24.63 18.09
N GLY A 392 9.50 23.50 18.76
CA GLY A 392 8.44 23.31 19.74
C GLY A 392 8.90 22.43 20.90
N PHE A 393 8.44 22.73 22.11
CA PHE A 393 8.70 21.93 23.29
C PHE A 393 7.41 21.40 23.91
N TRP A 394 7.33 20.07 24.01
CA TRP A 394 6.20 19.34 24.55
C TRP A 394 6.52 18.77 25.92
N LEU A 395 5.79 19.22 26.93
CA LEU A 395 5.89 18.70 28.29
C LEU A 395 4.72 17.76 28.58
N ASN A 396 5.01 16.54 29.02
CA ASN A 396 3.99 15.58 29.42
C ASN A 396 4.03 15.30 30.92
N VAL A 397 2.90 15.48 31.60
CA VAL A 397 2.72 15.26 33.04
C VAL A 397 1.90 14.01 33.26
N GLN A 398 2.55 12.91 33.68
CA GLN A 398 1.89 11.59 33.80
C GLN A 398 1.10 11.41 35.10
N HIS A 399 1.58 11.99 36.22
CA HIS A 399 1.14 11.63 37.58
C HIS A 399 0.95 12.83 38.52
N ASP A 400 0.20 13.87 38.12
CA ASP A 400 0.00 15.08 38.95
C ASP A 400 -0.57 14.76 40.34
N ALA A 401 -1.56 13.88 40.41
CA ALA A 401 -2.17 13.44 41.67
C ALA A 401 -1.16 12.76 42.61
N PHE A 402 -0.21 11.99 42.08
CA PHE A 402 0.85 11.38 42.87
C PHE A 402 1.76 12.45 43.49
N TYR A 403 2.24 13.41 42.70
CA TYR A 403 3.08 14.48 43.22
C TYR A 403 2.37 15.31 44.30
N ALA A 404 1.08 15.59 44.13
CA ALA A 404 0.27 16.29 45.13
C ALA A 404 0.19 15.53 46.47
N GLN A 405 0.08 14.19 46.45
CA GLN A 405 0.08 13.35 47.67
C GLN A 405 1.42 13.44 48.42
N HIS A 406 2.51 13.74 47.71
CA HIS A 406 3.86 13.88 48.25
C HIS A 406 4.27 15.33 48.50
N ASN A 407 3.31 16.25 48.61
CA ASN A 407 3.53 17.69 48.85
C ASN A 407 4.39 18.39 47.78
N LEU A 408 4.41 17.86 46.56
CA LEU A 408 5.02 18.47 45.38
C LEU A 408 3.94 19.03 44.46
N SER A 409 4.25 20.08 43.70
CA SER A 409 3.27 20.75 42.83
C SER A 409 3.77 20.87 41.39
N MET A 410 3.23 20.05 40.49
CA MET A 410 3.53 20.17 39.05
C MET A 410 3.04 21.50 38.49
N SER A 411 1.82 21.91 38.84
CA SER A 411 1.30 23.22 38.45
C SER A 411 2.22 24.37 38.92
N GLY A 412 2.75 24.29 40.15
CA GLY A 412 3.70 25.27 40.67
C GLY A 412 5.01 25.31 39.87
N PHE A 413 5.57 24.14 39.59
CA PHE A 413 6.77 23.99 38.75
C PHE A 413 6.54 24.56 37.35
N LEU A 414 5.48 24.14 36.65
CA LEU A 414 5.16 24.56 35.28
C LEU A 414 4.96 26.08 35.16
N LEU A 415 4.30 26.71 36.12
CA LEU A 415 4.14 28.17 36.16
C LEU A 415 5.47 28.88 36.45
N SER A 416 6.38 28.26 37.20
CA SER A 416 7.72 28.80 37.45
C SER A 416 8.58 28.72 36.19
N VAL A 417 8.66 27.54 35.58
CA VAL A 417 9.52 27.27 34.43
C VAL A 417 9.06 28.00 33.17
N SER A 418 7.75 28.20 33.00
CA SER A 418 7.17 28.96 31.87
C SER A 418 7.60 30.43 31.81
N LYS A 419 8.21 30.98 32.89
CA LYS A 419 8.79 32.34 32.88
C LYS A 419 10.08 32.42 32.08
N THR A 420 10.78 31.30 31.91
CA THR A 420 12.09 31.21 31.25
C THR A 420 12.10 30.26 30.07
N VAL A 421 11.16 29.32 30.01
CA VAL A 421 11.04 28.30 28.97
C VAL A 421 9.71 28.49 28.24
N THR A 422 9.75 28.49 26.91
CA THR A 422 8.53 28.43 26.09
C THR A 422 8.01 27.00 26.10
N ILE A 423 6.76 26.82 26.49
CA ILE A 423 6.07 25.53 26.48
C ILE A 423 5.00 25.63 25.40
N ASP A 424 5.14 24.88 24.32
CA ASP A 424 4.21 24.91 23.19
C ASP A 424 3.05 23.96 23.39
N TYR A 425 3.33 22.81 24.00
CA TYR A 425 2.37 21.75 24.26
C TYR A 425 2.49 21.23 25.69
N LEU A 426 1.35 21.02 26.32
CA LEU A 426 1.26 20.45 27.65
C LEU A 426 0.21 19.34 27.65
N SER A 427 0.65 18.11 27.93
CA SER A 427 -0.25 16.96 28.00
C SER A 427 -0.28 16.31 29.37
N SER A 428 -1.40 15.65 29.66
CA SER A 428 -1.58 14.84 30.84
C SER A 428 -2.71 13.83 30.61
N PRO A 429 -2.64 12.63 31.21
CA PRO A 429 -3.77 11.72 31.24
C PRO A 429 -4.80 12.08 32.33
N GLU A 430 -4.44 12.94 33.30
CA GLU A 430 -5.31 13.28 34.43
C GLU A 430 -6.19 14.49 34.10
N LEU A 431 -7.52 14.34 34.21
CA LEU A 431 -8.45 15.43 33.86
C LEU A 431 -8.39 16.58 34.87
N LYS A 432 -8.21 16.26 36.16
CA LYS A 432 -8.12 17.26 37.23
C LYS A 432 -6.96 18.24 36.99
N PHE A 433 -5.83 17.76 36.46
CA PHE A 433 -4.69 18.59 36.11
C PHE A 433 -5.08 19.79 35.22
N PHE A 434 -5.86 19.56 34.15
CA PHE A 434 -6.30 20.63 33.25
C PHE A 434 -7.23 21.64 33.93
N ARG A 435 -8.07 21.19 34.87
CA ARG A 435 -8.93 22.08 35.66
C ARG A 435 -8.12 22.98 36.58
N ASP A 436 -7.08 22.43 37.19
CA ASP A 436 -6.26 23.11 38.19
C ASP A 436 -5.27 24.11 37.54
N ILE A 437 -4.77 23.80 36.34
CA ILE A 437 -3.76 24.62 35.66
C ILE A 437 -4.32 25.52 34.55
N GLY A 438 -5.45 25.16 33.94
CA GLY A 438 -5.92 25.77 32.69
C GLY A 438 -6.23 27.26 32.78
N SER A 439 -6.78 27.73 33.91
CA SER A 439 -7.05 29.16 34.14
C SER A 439 -5.82 29.97 34.56
N ARG A 440 -4.73 29.29 34.94
CA ARG A 440 -3.51 29.92 35.47
C ARG A 440 -2.53 30.27 34.36
N PHE A 441 -2.62 29.60 33.22
CA PHE A 441 -1.98 30.02 31.98
C PHE A 441 -2.83 31.07 31.27
N GLY A 442 -2.20 32.15 30.80
CA GLY A 442 -2.87 33.22 30.05
C GLY A 442 -3.33 32.76 28.66
N LYS A 443 -3.88 33.69 27.87
CA LYS A 443 -4.34 33.42 26.48
C LYS A 443 -3.24 32.93 25.54
N THR A 444 -1.99 33.17 25.88
CA THR A 444 -0.78 32.76 25.15
C THR A 444 -0.11 31.54 25.78
N GLY A 445 -0.83 30.78 26.60
CA GLY A 445 -0.34 29.55 27.23
C GLY A 445 -0.17 28.39 26.24
N PRO A 446 0.34 27.24 26.72
CA PRO A 446 0.55 26.06 25.89
C PRO A 446 -0.76 25.50 25.33
N LYS A 447 -0.68 24.76 24.24
CA LYS A 447 -1.78 23.92 23.77
C LYS A 447 -1.96 22.75 24.74
N PHE A 448 -3.12 22.69 25.39
CA PHE A 448 -3.49 21.56 26.24
C PHE A 448 -3.90 20.35 25.40
N VAL A 449 -3.29 19.20 25.67
CA VAL A 449 -3.55 17.94 24.97
C VAL A 449 -3.90 16.84 25.97
N PHE A 450 -5.13 16.34 25.91
CA PHE A 450 -5.56 15.25 26.80
C PHE A 450 -5.00 13.91 26.30
N ARG A 451 -4.22 13.22 27.14
CA ARG A 451 -3.59 11.94 26.79
C ARG A 451 -4.49 10.78 27.20
N PHE A 452 -4.88 9.96 26.25
CA PHE A 452 -5.53 8.69 26.52
C PHE A 452 -4.48 7.61 26.85
N LEU A 453 -4.83 6.72 27.77
CA LEU A 453 -4.12 5.47 28.02
C LEU A 453 -4.88 4.32 27.32
N GLU A 454 -4.79 3.08 27.80
CA GLU A 454 -5.57 1.99 27.22
C GLU A 454 -7.06 2.16 27.48
N LYS A 455 -7.91 1.60 26.61
CA LYS A 455 -9.37 1.81 26.67
C LYS A 455 -9.99 1.37 27.99
N ASP A 456 -9.43 0.33 28.59
CA ASP A 456 -9.90 -0.26 29.85
C ASP A 456 -9.26 0.40 31.09
N ASP A 457 -8.23 1.23 30.90
CA ASP A 457 -7.64 2.00 32.00
C ASP A 457 -8.64 3.03 32.52
N VAL A 458 -8.57 3.32 33.82
CA VAL A 458 -9.47 4.25 34.51
C VAL A 458 -8.76 5.59 34.73
N GLU A 459 -9.41 6.68 34.31
CA GLU A 459 -8.94 8.02 34.61
C GLU A 459 -9.24 8.36 36.08
N VAL A 460 -8.18 8.72 36.81
CA VAL A 460 -8.18 8.81 38.28
C VAL A 460 -9.14 9.86 38.86
N SER A 461 -9.46 10.92 38.11
CA SER A 461 -10.27 12.05 38.59
C SER A 461 -11.76 11.83 38.42
N THR A 462 -12.15 11.15 37.35
CA THR A 462 -13.55 10.91 36.94
C THR A 462 -14.03 9.51 37.25
N ASN A 463 -13.10 8.59 37.54
CA ASN A 463 -13.36 7.17 37.74
C ASN A 463 -14.13 6.52 36.56
N GLN A 464 -13.90 7.05 35.36
CA GLN A 464 -14.41 6.53 34.09
C GLN A 464 -13.25 5.93 33.30
N THR A 465 -13.55 4.93 32.47
CA THR A 465 -12.52 4.37 31.57
C THR A 465 -12.21 5.35 30.44
N TYR A 466 -10.98 5.32 29.92
CA TYR A 466 -10.62 6.13 28.74
C TYR A 466 -11.48 5.78 27.52
N GLY A 467 -11.87 4.52 27.36
CA GLY A 467 -12.82 4.07 26.33
C GLY A 467 -14.23 4.68 26.49
N SER A 468 -14.67 5.00 27.71
CA SER A 468 -15.92 5.74 27.92
C SER A 468 -15.75 7.22 27.58
N LEU A 469 -14.66 7.85 28.05
CA LEU A 469 -14.35 9.26 27.78
C LEU A 469 -14.19 9.55 26.28
N MET A 470 -13.68 8.60 25.50
CA MET A 470 -13.50 8.75 24.06
C MET A 470 -14.82 8.99 23.30
N THR A 471 -15.96 8.61 23.89
CA THR A 471 -17.28 8.79 23.26
C THR A 471 -17.83 10.22 23.40
N ASN A 472 -17.23 11.04 24.27
CA ASN A 472 -17.67 12.42 24.54
C ASN A 472 -16.55 13.43 24.24
N LEU A 473 -16.13 13.50 22.98
CA LEU A 473 -15.08 14.41 22.52
C LEU A 473 -15.46 15.89 22.70
N THR A 474 -16.75 16.23 22.66
CA THR A 474 -17.24 17.58 22.95
C THR A 474 -16.98 18.02 24.38
N PHE A 475 -17.03 17.11 25.35
CA PHE A 475 -16.64 17.39 26.73
C PHE A 475 -15.14 17.64 26.84
N ILE A 476 -14.32 16.82 26.18
CA ILE A 476 -12.85 16.99 26.17
C ILE A 476 -12.45 18.35 25.56
N LYS A 477 -13.15 18.78 24.50
CA LYS A 477 -12.93 20.08 23.87
C LYS A 477 -13.12 21.28 24.82
N THR A 478 -13.81 21.12 25.94
CA THR A 478 -14.00 22.21 26.92
C THR A 478 -12.72 22.60 27.65
N PHE A 479 -11.72 21.70 27.71
CA PHE A 479 -10.47 21.93 28.42
C PHE A 479 -9.20 21.62 27.61
N ALA A 480 -9.31 20.88 26.49
CA ALA A 480 -8.19 20.54 25.62
C ALA A 480 -8.37 21.07 24.19
N SER A 481 -7.24 21.37 23.55
CA SER A 481 -7.16 21.73 22.12
C SER A 481 -6.83 20.55 21.22
N GLY A 482 -6.30 19.47 21.79
CA GLY A 482 -6.08 18.21 21.10
C GLY A 482 -6.14 17.01 22.03
N VAL A 483 -6.00 15.83 21.45
CA VAL A 483 -5.95 14.54 22.14
C VAL A 483 -4.72 13.77 21.67
N LEU A 484 -4.06 13.06 22.59
CA LEU A 484 -2.98 12.13 22.28
C LEU A 484 -3.49 10.71 22.55
N VAL A 485 -3.45 9.83 21.56
CA VAL A 485 -3.99 8.47 21.68
C VAL A 485 -2.99 7.40 21.28
N PRO A 486 -2.98 6.23 21.93
CA PRO A 486 -2.33 5.04 21.40
C PRO A 486 -2.83 4.71 19.99
N LYS A 487 -1.95 4.21 19.13
CA LYS A 487 -2.26 3.86 17.75
C LYS A 487 -3.46 2.91 17.59
N SER A 488 -3.72 2.06 18.59
CA SER A 488 -4.86 1.13 18.70
C SER A 488 -6.24 1.81 18.74
N TYR A 489 -6.32 3.11 19.05
CA TYR A 489 -7.57 3.88 18.98
C TYR A 489 -7.98 4.19 17.54
N ILE A 490 -7.01 4.29 16.64
CA ILE A 490 -7.19 4.68 15.24
C ILE A 490 -7.20 3.44 14.36
N TRP A 491 -6.17 2.60 14.49
CA TRP A 491 -6.01 1.33 13.79
C TRP A 491 -5.96 0.21 14.82
N PRO A 492 -7.11 -0.37 15.21
CA PRO A 492 -7.14 -1.47 16.16
C PRO A 492 -6.46 -2.70 15.55
N VAL A 493 -5.83 -3.51 16.39
CA VAL A 493 -5.34 -4.84 16.01
C VAL A 493 -6.15 -5.93 16.70
N ASP A 494 -6.28 -7.08 16.06
CA ASP A 494 -6.80 -8.27 16.73
C ASP A 494 -5.73 -8.96 17.58
N LYS A 495 -6.15 -10.01 18.29
CA LYS A 495 -5.29 -10.82 19.16
C LYS A 495 -4.07 -11.43 18.47
N ASP A 496 -4.10 -11.54 17.14
CA ASP A 496 -3.05 -12.14 16.33
C ASP A 496 -2.15 -11.05 15.68
N GLN A 497 -2.29 -9.78 16.11
CA GLN A 497 -1.52 -8.61 15.64
C GLN A 497 -1.79 -8.20 14.19
N TYR A 498 -3.02 -8.40 13.70
CA TYR A 498 -3.45 -7.89 12.39
C TYR A 498 -4.39 -6.71 12.53
N LEU A 499 -4.26 -5.75 11.61
CA LEU A 499 -5.12 -4.59 11.54
C LEU A 499 -6.59 -4.99 11.32
N LEU A 500 -7.45 -4.38 12.11
CA LEU A 500 -8.89 -4.30 11.90
C LEU A 500 -9.21 -3.01 11.12
N PRO A 501 -10.45 -2.86 10.61
CA PRO A 501 -10.86 -1.60 10.00
C PRO A 501 -10.60 -0.41 10.93
N HIS A 502 -10.03 0.68 10.39
CA HIS A 502 -9.79 1.88 11.18
C HIS A 502 -11.09 2.43 11.77
N THR A 503 -10.97 3.12 12.90
CA THR A 503 -12.10 3.77 13.55
C THR A 503 -12.41 5.13 12.90
N THR A 504 -13.53 5.75 13.29
CA THR A 504 -13.87 7.13 12.91
C THR A 504 -13.27 8.17 13.87
N PHE A 505 -12.42 7.75 14.82
CA PHE A 505 -11.98 8.58 15.93
C PHE A 505 -11.32 9.89 15.47
N VAL A 506 -10.45 9.82 14.45
CA VAL A 506 -9.76 11.01 13.91
C VAL A 506 -10.77 12.01 13.35
N GLN A 507 -11.69 11.55 12.50
CA GLN A 507 -12.71 12.40 11.90
C GLN A 507 -13.67 12.98 12.95
N ASP A 508 -14.06 12.20 13.95
CA ASP A 508 -14.95 12.63 15.03
C ASP A 508 -14.28 13.68 15.93
N ALA A 509 -12.98 13.50 16.25
CA ALA A 509 -12.19 14.49 16.98
C ALA A 509 -12.01 15.78 16.19
N HIS A 510 -11.70 15.69 14.89
CA HIS A 510 -11.60 16.85 14.02
C HIS A 510 -12.94 17.60 13.90
N LYS A 511 -14.06 16.87 13.81
CA LYS A 511 -15.40 17.45 13.82
C LYS A 511 -15.71 18.17 15.14
N ALA A 512 -15.20 17.68 16.26
CA ALA A 512 -15.26 18.35 17.56
C ALA A 512 -14.25 19.52 17.70
N GLY A 513 -13.37 19.74 16.72
CA GLY A 513 -12.34 20.78 16.75
C GLY A 513 -11.14 20.45 17.65
N LEU A 514 -10.83 19.15 17.79
CA LEU A 514 -9.66 18.63 18.50
C LEU A 514 -8.61 18.13 17.50
N GLN A 515 -7.36 18.56 17.66
CA GLN A 515 -6.23 17.95 16.97
C GLN A 515 -5.98 16.54 17.50
N VAL A 516 -5.56 15.60 16.66
CA VAL A 516 -5.27 14.21 17.06
C VAL A 516 -3.80 13.91 16.88
N TYR A 517 -3.14 13.56 17.98
CA TYR A 517 -1.77 13.08 17.99
C TYR A 517 -1.78 11.58 18.28
N ALA A 518 -1.00 10.80 17.54
CA ALA A 518 -0.91 9.35 17.74
C ALA A 518 0.43 8.97 18.38
N SER A 519 0.44 8.04 19.33
CA SER A 519 1.64 7.53 20.00
C SER A 519 1.83 6.03 19.82
N GLY A 520 3.07 5.57 20.05
CA GLY A 520 3.44 4.16 19.97
C GLY A 520 4.15 3.77 18.67
N PHE A 521 4.81 4.75 18.03
CA PHE A 521 5.60 4.51 16.82
C PHE A 521 7.06 4.21 17.18
N ALA A 522 7.50 3.03 16.79
CA ALA A 522 8.87 2.56 16.95
C ALA A 522 9.22 1.61 15.79
N ASN A 523 10.47 1.61 15.32
CA ASN A 523 10.88 0.79 14.19
C ASN A 523 11.24 -0.65 14.61
N ASP A 524 11.50 -0.88 15.90
CA ASP A 524 12.09 -2.10 16.44
C ASP A 524 11.11 -3.00 17.19
N PHE A 525 9.90 -2.52 17.51
CA PHE A 525 8.91 -3.30 18.23
C PHE A 525 7.49 -2.75 18.03
N ASP A 526 6.49 -3.64 18.02
CA ASP A 526 5.04 -3.34 17.97
C ASP A 526 4.43 -3.00 16.60
N LEU A 527 4.88 -3.58 15.48
CA LEU A 527 4.23 -3.39 14.18
C LEU A 527 3.21 -4.49 13.88
N ALA A 528 2.04 -4.11 13.36
CA ALA A 528 1.07 -5.08 12.84
C ALA A 528 1.64 -5.83 11.63
N TYR A 529 1.32 -7.12 11.48
CA TYR A 529 1.82 -7.96 10.38
C TYR A 529 1.43 -7.43 8.99
N ASN A 530 0.37 -6.64 8.89
CA ASN A 530 -0.07 -5.98 7.66
C ASN A 530 0.97 -5.03 7.05
N TYR A 531 1.90 -4.51 7.86
CA TYR A 531 2.97 -3.62 7.39
C TYR A 531 4.24 -4.38 7.02
N SER A 532 4.30 -5.71 7.17
CA SER A 532 5.47 -6.51 6.76
C SER A 532 6.78 -6.02 7.39
N TYR A 533 6.70 -5.56 8.64
CA TYR A 533 7.79 -4.92 9.39
C TYR A 533 8.36 -3.63 8.75
N ASP A 534 7.64 -3.00 7.82
CA ASP A 534 8.00 -1.68 7.28
C ASP A 534 7.42 -0.56 8.16
N PRO A 535 8.26 0.18 8.92
CA PRO A 535 7.78 1.29 9.74
C PRO A 535 7.26 2.45 8.88
N LEU A 536 7.82 2.69 7.70
CA LEU A 536 7.38 3.78 6.82
C LEU A 536 5.92 3.59 6.39
N ALA A 537 5.54 2.35 6.03
CA ALA A 537 4.17 1.99 5.72
C ALA A 537 3.22 2.25 6.90
N GLU A 538 3.66 1.97 8.14
CA GLU A 538 2.88 2.30 9.34
C GLU A 538 2.67 3.81 9.47
N TYR A 539 3.70 4.64 9.39
CA TYR A 539 3.53 6.10 9.49
C TYR A 539 2.58 6.64 8.41
N LEU A 540 2.74 6.20 7.16
CA LEU A 540 1.88 6.62 6.05
C LEU A 540 0.43 6.22 6.28
N ALA A 541 0.14 5.08 6.92
CA ALA A 541 -1.22 4.68 7.25
C ALA A 541 -1.94 5.62 8.24
N PHE A 542 -1.21 6.44 9.00
CA PHE A 542 -1.78 7.45 9.91
C PHE A 542 -1.74 8.87 9.34
N MET A 543 -0.83 9.14 8.41
CA MET A 543 -0.57 10.47 7.86
C MET A 543 -1.22 10.70 6.49
N ASP A 544 -1.21 9.69 5.62
CA ASP A 544 -1.59 9.81 4.21
C ASP A 544 -2.22 8.52 3.65
N ASN A 545 -3.32 8.09 4.28
CA ASN A 545 -4.09 6.91 3.83
C ASN A 545 -5.25 7.26 2.87
N GLY A 546 -5.40 8.54 2.52
CA GLY A 546 -6.48 9.06 1.66
C GLY A 546 -7.83 9.33 2.37
N ASN A 547 -8.03 8.92 3.62
CA ASN A 547 -9.30 9.07 4.36
C ASN A 547 -9.20 9.97 5.60
N PHE A 548 -8.02 10.09 6.21
CA PHE A 548 -7.71 11.09 7.24
C PHE A 548 -6.19 11.28 7.37
N SER A 549 -5.79 12.35 8.07
CA SER A 549 -4.42 12.54 8.54
C SER A 549 -4.46 12.90 10.02
N VAL A 550 -3.67 12.23 10.86
CA VAL A 550 -3.44 12.70 12.23
C VAL A 550 -2.67 14.02 12.21
N ASP A 551 -2.88 14.87 13.21
CA ASP A 551 -2.20 16.16 13.34
C ASP A 551 -0.74 16.03 13.80
N GLY A 552 -0.32 14.85 14.27
CA GLY A 552 1.07 14.53 14.52
C GLY A 552 1.28 13.13 15.10
N VAL A 553 2.54 12.70 15.13
CA VAL A 553 2.95 11.40 15.68
C VAL A 553 4.04 11.57 16.72
N VAL A 554 3.92 10.83 17.81
CA VAL A 554 4.95 10.70 18.86
C VAL A 554 5.74 9.43 18.57
N SER A 555 7.02 9.61 18.25
CA SER A 555 7.90 8.58 17.71
C SER A 555 9.22 8.50 18.45
N ASP A 556 9.72 7.27 18.63
CA ASP A 556 11.07 6.97 19.10
C ASP A 556 12.13 7.16 17.99
N PHE A 557 11.69 7.15 16.73
CA PHE A 557 12.51 7.25 15.51
C PHE A 557 12.01 8.42 14.66
N PRO A 558 12.22 9.67 15.10
CA PRO A 558 11.68 10.86 14.43
C PRO A 558 12.23 11.05 13.00
N LEU A 559 13.33 10.38 12.63
CA LEU A 559 13.82 10.32 11.24
C LEU A 559 12.81 9.64 10.32
N THR A 560 12.26 8.49 10.70
CA THR A 560 11.30 7.75 9.85
C THR A 560 10.00 8.54 9.71
N ALA A 561 9.51 9.15 10.80
CA ALA A 561 8.37 10.05 10.76
C ALA A 561 8.61 11.27 9.86
N SER A 562 9.81 11.86 9.93
CA SER A 562 10.22 12.99 9.06
C SER A 562 10.23 12.60 7.58
N SER A 563 10.78 11.43 7.27
CA SER A 563 10.78 10.87 5.90
C SER A 563 9.37 10.58 5.39
N ALA A 564 8.49 10.03 6.23
CA ALA A 564 7.09 9.80 5.88
C ALA A 564 6.38 11.11 5.49
N VAL A 565 6.55 12.16 6.31
CA VAL A 565 5.90 13.46 6.09
C VAL A 565 6.42 14.17 4.83
N ASP A 566 7.73 14.33 4.66
CA ASP A 566 8.29 15.17 3.59
C ASP A 566 8.61 14.42 2.29
N CYS A 567 8.97 13.14 2.37
CA CYS A 567 9.53 12.41 1.23
C CYS A 567 8.58 11.41 0.59
N PHE A 568 7.73 10.76 1.40
CA PHE A 568 6.89 9.64 0.95
C PHE A 568 5.38 9.92 0.94
N SER A 569 4.94 11.05 1.51
CA SER A 569 3.56 11.47 1.42
C SER A 569 3.19 12.01 0.03
N HIS A 570 1.94 11.80 -0.34
CA HIS A 570 1.27 12.28 -1.53
C HIS A 570 1.99 11.89 -2.83
N LEU A 571 2.73 10.78 -2.79
CA LEU A 571 3.25 10.12 -3.97
C LEU A 571 2.07 9.39 -4.63
N GLY A 572 1.49 9.99 -5.66
CA GLY A 572 0.43 9.33 -6.42
C GLY A 572 0.91 7.99 -7.01
N SER A 573 -0.03 7.08 -7.32
CA SER A 573 0.26 5.76 -7.92
C SER A 573 1.00 5.81 -9.27
N ASN A 574 1.13 7.00 -9.88
CA ASN A 574 1.87 7.27 -11.10
C ASN A 574 3.16 8.07 -10.84
N ALA A 575 3.74 8.01 -9.64
CA ALA A 575 5.07 8.58 -9.41
C ALA A 575 6.03 7.95 -10.43
N SER A 576 6.35 8.71 -11.49
CA SER A 576 7.27 8.27 -12.53
C SER A 576 8.57 7.94 -11.85
N SER A 577 8.95 6.67 -11.84
CA SER A 577 10.37 6.35 -11.73
C SER A 577 11.03 7.15 -12.85
N THR A 578 11.91 8.08 -12.50
CA THR A 578 12.97 8.46 -13.43
C THR A 578 13.82 7.20 -13.53
N GLN A 579 13.35 6.26 -14.37
CA GLN A 579 13.89 4.94 -14.61
C GLN A 579 15.23 5.14 -15.30
N GLY A 580 16.26 5.37 -14.50
CA GLY A 580 17.65 5.29 -14.90
C GLY A 580 18.27 4.12 -14.13
N ASP A 581 18.48 3.01 -14.84
CA ASP A 581 19.42 1.90 -14.53
C ASP A 581 19.32 1.17 -13.17
N PHE A 582 18.24 1.32 -12.38
CA PHE A 582 18.05 0.59 -11.12
C PHE A 582 16.91 -0.43 -11.21
N PHE A 583 17.16 -1.67 -10.78
CA PHE A 583 16.17 -2.77 -10.78
C PHE A 583 15.96 -3.34 -9.38
N VAL A 584 14.70 -3.55 -9.01
CA VAL A 584 14.29 -4.30 -7.83
C VAL A 584 14.05 -5.75 -8.21
N ILE A 585 14.85 -6.65 -7.63
CA ILE A 585 14.71 -8.10 -7.82
C ILE A 585 14.09 -8.70 -6.55
N SER A 586 12.95 -9.36 -6.68
CA SER A 586 12.35 -10.08 -5.54
C SER A 586 13.28 -11.20 -5.06
N LYS A 587 13.18 -11.64 -3.79
CA LYS A 587 13.88 -12.84 -3.31
C LYS A 587 12.88 -13.91 -2.89
N ASN A 588 12.71 -14.92 -3.74
CA ASN A 588 11.69 -15.96 -3.72
C ASN A 588 10.26 -15.38 -3.73
N GLY A 589 10.03 -14.31 -4.50
CA GLY A 589 8.82 -13.49 -4.44
C GLY A 589 8.75 -12.62 -3.17
N ALA A 590 7.56 -12.23 -2.74
CA ALA A 590 7.29 -11.53 -1.49
C ALA A 590 7.41 -12.48 -0.28
N SER A 591 8.59 -13.07 -0.09
CA SER A 591 8.86 -14.10 0.93
C SER A 591 8.83 -13.57 2.37
N GLY A 592 8.66 -12.25 2.54
CA GLY A 592 8.32 -11.60 3.81
C GLY A 592 6.88 -11.88 4.27
N ASP A 593 5.97 -12.06 3.31
CA ASP A 593 4.52 -12.07 3.53
C ASP A 593 3.87 -13.41 3.25
N TYR A 594 4.46 -14.19 2.33
CA TYR A 594 3.98 -15.52 1.95
C TYR A 594 5.13 -16.53 1.96
N PRO A 595 4.84 -17.84 2.04
CA PRO A 595 5.84 -18.87 1.83
C PRO A 595 6.54 -18.65 0.48
N GLY A 596 7.87 -18.52 0.52
CA GLY A 596 8.67 -18.17 -0.66
C GLY A 596 8.48 -19.18 -1.80
N CYS A 597 8.62 -18.71 -3.03
CA CYS A 597 8.40 -19.48 -4.26
C CYS A 597 6.95 -19.95 -4.50
N SER A 598 5.98 -19.46 -3.73
CA SER A 598 4.55 -19.67 -4.01
C SER A 598 4.03 -18.70 -5.07
N ASP A 599 2.89 -19.05 -5.68
CA ASP A 599 2.16 -18.18 -6.59
C ASP A 599 1.69 -16.87 -5.93
N LEU A 600 1.25 -16.93 -4.67
CA LEU A 600 0.92 -15.75 -3.87
C LEU A 600 2.14 -14.86 -3.64
N ALA A 601 3.30 -15.43 -3.27
CA ALA A 601 4.52 -14.67 -3.08
C ALA A 601 4.94 -13.95 -4.38
N TYR A 602 4.89 -14.62 -5.53
CA TYR A 602 5.21 -13.99 -6.82
C TYR A 602 4.20 -12.93 -7.23
N SER A 603 2.90 -13.21 -7.07
CA SER A 603 1.84 -12.26 -7.42
C SER A 603 1.94 -10.99 -6.59
N LYS A 604 2.22 -11.14 -5.28
CA LYS A 604 2.42 -10.00 -4.37
C LYS A 604 3.67 -9.20 -4.73
N ALA A 605 4.80 -9.86 -5.05
CA ALA A 605 6.00 -9.14 -5.50
C ALA A 605 5.77 -8.32 -6.78
N ILE A 606 4.96 -8.84 -7.72
CA ILE A 606 4.58 -8.12 -8.95
C ILE A 606 3.69 -6.91 -8.62
N GLU A 607 2.74 -7.08 -7.69
CA GLU A 607 1.84 -6.01 -7.21
C GLU A 607 2.62 -4.91 -6.49
N ASP A 608 3.62 -5.27 -5.69
CA ASP A 608 4.50 -4.34 -4.97
C ASP A 608 5.51 -3.63 -5.89
N GLY A 609 5.53 -3.96 -7.18
CA GLY A 609 6.34 -3.26 -8.19
C GLY A 609 7.76 -3.78 -8.37
N ALA A 610 8.03 -5.06 -8.06
CA ALA A 610 9.32 -5.67 -8.44
C ALA A 610 9.51 -5.63 -9.97
N ASP A 611 10.69 -5.22 -10.43
CA ASP A 611 11.03 -5.21 -11.87
C ASP A 611 11.31 -6.64 -12.37
N ILE A 612 11.92 -7.46 -11.51
CA ILE A 612 12.36 -8.82 -11.81
C ILE A 612 11.95 -9.73 -10.66
N ILE A 613 11.38 -10.89 -10.99
CA ILE A 613 11.15 -11.98 -10.02
C ILE A 613 12.18 -13.09 -10.18
N ASP A 614 12.66 -13.64 -9.07
CA ASP A 614 13.65 -14.72 -9.07
C ASP A 614 13.02 -16.10 -8.84
N CYS A 615 13.65 -17.15 -9.36
CA CYS A 615 13.30 -18.53 -9.09
C CYS A 615 14.60 -19.32 -8.85
N ALA A 616 14.80 -19.78 -7.62
CA ALA A 616 15.86 -20.72 -7.29
C ALA A 616 15.46 -22.14 -7.74
N ILE A 617 16.20 -22.72 -8.69
CA ILE A 617 15.87 -24.00 -9.31
C ILE A 617 16.29 -25.15 -8.42
N GLN A 618 15.33 -26.02 -8.13
CA GLN A 618 15.55 -27.35 -7.61
C GLN A 618 15.04 -28.39 -8.61
N MET A 619 15.63 -29.58 -8.55
CA MET A 619 15.28 -30.71 -9.42
C MET A 619 14.62 -31.81 -8.62
N SER A 620 13.58 -32.42 -9.19
CA SER A 620 13.07 -33.72 -8.75
C SER A 620 13.92 -34.86 -9.30
N SER A 621 13.81 -36.05 -8.71
CA SER A 621 14.52 -37.26 -9.15
C SER A 621 14.15 -37.73 -10.58
N ASP A 622 12.98 -37.34 -11.07
CA ASP A 622 12.49 -37.58 -12.44
C ASP A 622 12.76 -36.41 -13.39
N GLY A 623 13.59 -35.44 -13.00
CA GLY A 623 14.13 -34.40 -13.89
C GLY A 623 13.23 -33.18 -14.09
N ILE A 624 12.24 -32.94 -13.24
CA ILE A 624 11.36 -31.77 -13.36
C ILE A 624 11.94 -30.58 -12.57
N PRO A 625 12.19 -29.42 -13.22
CA PRO A 625 12.65 -28.20 -12.55
C PRO A 625 11.49 -27.43 -11.91
N PHE A 626 11.71 -26.92 -10.69
CA PHE A 626 10.74 -26.12 -9.95
C PHE A 626 11.41 -25.07 -9.05
N CYS A 627 10.64 -24.07 -8.64
CA CYS A 627 11.13 -22.99 -7.77
C CYS A 627 11.06 -23.39 -6.31
N LEU A 628 12.20 -23.42 -5.62
CA LEU A 628 12.30 -23.58 -4.17
C LEU A 628 13.63 -23.02 -3.66
N ASN A 629 13.59 -22.39 -2.49
CA ASN A 629 14.73 -21.68 -1.89
C ASN A 629 15.93 -22.58 -1.54
N SER A 630 15.71 -23.87 -1.28
CA SER A 630 16.72 -24.83 -0.85
C SER A 630 16.48 -26.20 -1.48
N SER A 631 17.56 -26.92 -1.75
CA SER A 631 17.48 -28.33 -2.18
C SER A 631 17.05 -29.25 -1.03
N ASN A 632 17.30 -28.84 0.22
CA ASN A 632 16.86 -29.53 1.42
C ASN A 632 15.41 -29.15 1.74
N LEU A 633 14.47 -30.05 1.49
CA LEU A 633 13.05 -29.83 1.67
C LEU A 633 12.66 -29.55 3.13
N LEU A 634 13.51 -29.84 4.11
CA LEU A 634 13.28 -29.44 5.51
C LEU A 634 13.26 -27.92 5.66
N GLU A 635 13.91 -27.19 4.74
CA GLU A 635 13.96 -25.74 4.72
C GLU A 635 12.85 -25.22 3.79
N GLY A 636 11.75 -24.75 4.37
CA GLY A 636 10.68 -24.09 3.61
C GLY A 636 9.59 -25.01 3.07
N THR A 637 9.50 -26.26 3.52
CA THR A 637 8.33 -27.12 3.27
C THR A 637 7.88 -27.87 4.54
N ASN A 638 6.71 -28.50 4.48
CA ASN A 638 6.21 -29.37 5.54
C ASN A 638 6.71 -30.82 5.44
N VAL A 639 7.80 -31.12 4.72
CA VAL A 639 8.29 -32.49 4.50
C VAL A 639 8.52 -33.27 5.80
N PHE A 640 8.85 -32.57 6.89
CA PHE A 640 9.03 -33.18 8.21
C PHE A 640 7.76 -33.87 8.73
N GLN A 641 6.58 -33.38 8.33
CA GLN A 641 5.26 -33.93 8.68
C GLN A 641 4.75 -34.94 7.64
N SER A 642 5.56 -35.28 6.63
CA SER A 642 5.19 -36.18 5.54
C SER A 642 5.75 -37.60 5.74
N PRO A 643 5.23 -38.61 5.02
CA PRO A 643 5.81 -39.96 5.02
C PRO A 643 7.27 -40.02 4.52
N PHE A 644 7.76 -38.95 3.88
CA PHE A 644 9.12 -38.89 3.33
C PHE A 644 10.18 -38.58 4.39
N ILE A 645 9.82 -38.33 5.65
CA ILE A 645 10.77 -38.07 6.74
C ILE A 645 11.84 -39.17 6.88
N ASN A 646 11.46 -40.42 6.60
CA ASN A 646 12.34 -41.58 6.65
C ASN A 646 13.33 -41.67 5.46
N ARG A 647 13.25 -40.74 4.49
CA ARG A 647 14.15 -40.64 3.33
C ARG A 647 15.27 -39.61 3.55
N SER A 648 15.48 -39.18 4.80
CA SER A 648 16.61 -38.34 5.18
C SER A 648 17.94 -39.03 4.82
N SER A 649 18.87 -38.25 4.27
CA SER A 649 20.20 -38.71 3.86
C SER A 649 21.22 -37.61 4.05
N THR A 650 22.50 -37.96 4.20
CA THR A 650 23.58 -36.98 4.23
C THR A 650 24.19 -36.88 2.84
N VAL A 651 24.34 -35.66 2.33
CA VAL A 651 25.00 -35.35 1.05
C VAL A 651 26.13 -34.37 1.36
N PRO A 652 27.33 -34.87 1.72
CA PRO A 652 28.42 -34.04 2.20
C PRO A 652 28.85 -32.95 1.21
N GLU A 653 28.65 -33.16 -0.09
CA GLU A 653 28.93 -32.18 -1.13
C GLU A 653 27.97 -30.97 -1.14
N ILE A 654 26.84 -31.05 -0.43
CA ILE A 654 25.84 -29.98 -0.34
C ILE A 654 25.73 -29.44 1.09
N ALA A 655 25.60 -30.31 2.08
CA ALA A 655 25.49 -29.90 3.48
C ALA A 655 26.06 -30.96 4.44
N PRO A 656 26.61 -30.52 5.59
CA PRO A 656 27.22 -31.43 6.57
C PRO A 656 26.19 -32.25 7.38
N HIS A 657 24.92 -31.86 7.36
CA HIS A 657 23.85 -32.51 8.13
C HIS A 657 22.91 -33.32 7.25
N ALA A 658 22.25 -34.31 7.85
CA ALA A 658 21.24 -35.10 7.16
C ALA A 658 20.01 -34.23 6.80
N GLY A 659 19.53 -34.37 5.57
CA GLY A 659 18.40 -33.64 5.04
C GLY A 659 17.57 -34.49 4.08
N ILE A 660 16.43 -33.96 3.67
CA ILE A 660 15.57 -34.61 2.68
C ILE A 660 15.68 -33.80 1.40
N TYR A 661 16.46 -34.29 0.45
CA TYR A 661 16.79 -33.53 -0.74
C TYR A 661 15.75 -33.69 -1.84
N SER A 662 15.45 -32.61 -2.57
CA SER A 662 14.47 -32.59 -3.67
C SER A 662 14.74 -33.66 -4.72
N PHE A 663 16.01 -33.83 -5.09
CA PHE A 663 16.45 -34.80 -6.11
C PHE A 663 16.35 -36.25 -5.65
N SER A 664 15.95 -36.51 -4.41
CA SER A 664 15.63 -37.86 -3.93
C SER A 664 14.16 -38.25 -4.14
N LEU A 665 13.27 -37.28 -4.38
CA LEU A 665 11.83 -37.49 -4.52
C LEU A 665 11.37 -37.25 -5.97
N ARG A 666 10.35 -37.96 -6.44
CA ARG A 666 9.72 -37.69 -7.75
C ARG A 666 8.87 -36.44 -7.67
N TRP A 667 8.62 -35.79 -8.81
CA TRP A 667 7.73 -34.63 -8.87
C TRP A 667 6.31 -34.96 -8.37
N SER A 668 5.82 -36.19 -8.62
CA SER A 668 4.54 -36.66 -8.07
C SER A 668 4.50 -36.71 -6.54
N GLU A 669 5.66 -36.92 -5.88
CA GLU A 669 5.79 -36.90 -4.42
C GLU A 669 5.94 -35.45 -3.92
N ILE A 670 6.80 -34.65 -4.56
CA ILE A 670 7.05 -33.25 -4.18
C ILE A 670 5.78 -32.42 -4.24
N LYS A 671 4.93 -32.61 -5.26
CA LYS A 671 3.63 -31.92 -5.37
C LYS A 671 2.66 -32.20 -4.22
N THR A 672 2.89 -33.21 -3.40
CA THR A 672 2.07 -33.49 -2.20
C THR A 672 2.51 -32.68 -0.98
N LEU A 673 3.69 -32.08 -1.04
CA LEU A 673 4.23 -31.21 0.00
C LEU A 673 3.60 -29.82 -0.08
N ARG A 674 3.61 -29.13 1.07
CA ARG A 674 3.20 -27.73 1.20
C ARG A 674 4.42 -26.89 1.49
N LEU A 675 4.50 -25.72 0.86
CA LEU A 675 5.48 -24.71 1.22
C LEU A 675 5.19 -24.23 2.64
N ALA A 676 6.24 -23.92 3.38
CA ALA A 676 6.16 -23.40 4.75
C ALA A 676 6.82 -22.03 4.83
N MET A 677 6.20 -21.13 5.60
CA MET A 677 6.77 -19.81 5.88
C MET A 677 8.12 -19.94 6.60
N THR A 678 9.08 -19.12 6.20
CA THR A 678 10.40 -19.08 6.86
C THR A 678 10.45 -17.95 7.88
N HIS A 679 11.13 -18.16 9.00
CA HIS A 679 11.24 -17.16 10.08
C HIS A 679 12.71 -17.01 10.51
N PRO A 680 13.53 -16.27 9.74
CA PRO A 680 14.99 -16.20 9.93
C PRO A 680 15.41 -15.74 11.33
N TYR A 681 14.57 -14.94 11.99
CA TYR A 681 14.84 -14.31 13.29
C TYR A 681 13.89 -14.80 14.40
N SER A 682 13.19 -15.91 14.17
CA SER A 682 12.33 -16.53 15.20
C SER A 682 13.15 -16.98 16.42
N LEU A 683 14.30 -17.61 16.17
CA LEU A 683 15.26 -17.95 17.22
C LEU A 683 16.05 -16.69 17.62
N GLY A 684 16.03 -16.34 18.90
CA GLY A 684 16.75 -15.20 19.48
C GLY A 684 15.90 -13.94 19.65
N PHE A 685 15.02 -13.62 18.70
CA PHE A 685 14.22 -12.37 18.73
C PHE A 685 12.70 -12.58 18.74
N ASN A 686 12.21 -13.81 18.63
CA ASN A 686 10.78 -14.14 18.54
C ASN A 686 10.05 -13.40 17.39
N LEU A 687 10.77 -13.10 16.30
CA LEU A 687 10.20 -12.46 15.12
C LEU A 687 9.69 -13.51 14.15
N PHE A 688 8.37 -13.53 13.98
CA PHE A 688 7.68 -14.41 13.04
C PHE A 688 7.26 -13.63 11.80
N ARG A 689 7.21 -14.28 10.65
CA ARG A 689 6.60 -13.72 9.43
C ARG A 689 5.14 -14.15 9.37
N ASN A 690 4.29 -13.30 8.79
CA ASN A 690 2.84 -13.45 8.61
C ASN A 690 2.24 -14.78 9.15
N PRO A 691 1.88 -14.87 10.44
CA PRO A 691 1.35 -16.09 11.06
C PRO A 691 0.03 -16.63 10.49
N ARG A 692 -0.70 -15.88 9.64
CA ARG A 692 -1.88 -16.37 8.92
C ARG A 692 -1.53 -17.18 7.68
N GLU A 693 -0.40 -16.87 7.05
CA GLU A 693 0.07 -17.49 5.81
C GLU A 693 1.20 -18.50 6.09
N LYS A 694 0.98 -19.41 7.04
CA LYS A 694 2.00 -20.38 7.49
C LYS A 694 2.41 -21.36 6.40
N SER A 695 1.52 -21.65 5.45
CA SER A 695 1.76 -22.63 4.41
C SER A 695 1.02 -22.30 3.12
N SER A 696 1.60 -22.67 1.99
CA SER A 696 0.96 -22.61 0.67
C SER A 696 0.90 -24.01 0.06
N GLU A 697 -0.21 -24.30 -0.63
CA GLU A 697 -0.49 -25.63 -1.17
C GLU A 697 0.25 -25.94 -2.47
N LYS A 698 0.81 -24.93 -3.15
CA LYS A 698 1.36 -25.11 -4.51
C LYS A 698 2.84 -24.75 -4.57
N ILE A 699 3.68 -25.76 -4.83
CA ILE A 699 5.04 -25.57 -5.32
C ILE A 699 4.97 -25.25 -6.81
N VAL A 700 5.60 -24.16 -7.23
CA VAL A 700 5.52 -23.66 -8.60
C VAL A 700 6.58 -24.36 -9.48
N PRO A 701 6.18 -25.18 -10.48
CA PRO A 701 7.14 -25.69 -11.46
C PRO A 701 7.67 -24.53 -12.31
N LEU A 702 8.90 -24.66 -12.83
CA LEU A 702 9.54 -23.59 -13.61
C LEU A 702 8.67 -23.12 -14.78
N TYR A 703 8.00 -24.05 -15.46
CA TYR A 703 7.07 -23.74 -16.55
C TYR A 703 5.94 -22.77 -16.13
N ASP A 704 5.29 -23.02 -14.99
CA ASP A 704 4.21 -22.17 -14.47
C ASP A 704 4.74 -20.78 -14.06
N PHE A 705 5.94 -20.74 -13.47
CA PHE A 705 6.62 -19.49 -13.11
C PHE A 705 6.90 -18.61 -14.35
N LEU A 706 7.40 -19.21 -15.42
CA LEU A 706 7.67 -18.49 -16.67
C LEU A 706 6.38 -17.96 -17.33
N ILE A 707 5.29 -18.71 -17.28
CA ILE A 707 3.98 -18.25 -17.75
C ILE A 707 3.48 -17.06 -16.92
N LEU A 708 3.61 -17.13 -15.59
CA LEU A 708 3.23 -16.04 -14.71
C LEU A 708 4.02 -14.77 -15.06
N ALA A 709 5.34 -14.89 -15.20
CA ALA A 709 6.20 -13.78 -15.57
C ALA A 709 5.82 -13.21 -16.94
N ASN A 710 5.53 -14.07 -17.93
CA ASN A 710 5.22 -13.62 -19.30
C ASN A 710 3.88 -12.84 -19.36
N LYS A 711 2.90 -13.18 -18.52
CA LYS A 711 1.60 -12.51 -18.46
C LYS A 711 1.63 -11.12 -17.82
N SER A 712 2.62 -10.83 -16.97
CA SER A 712 2.72 -9.53 -16.31
C SER A 712 3.30 -8.47 -17.24
N SER A 713 2.63 -7.33 -17.40
CA SER A 713 3.15 -6.20 -18.17
C SER A 713 4.09 -5.29 -17.37
N SER A 714 4.13 -5.41 -16.04
CA SER A 714 5.01 -4.59 -15.17
C SER A 714 6.42 -5.16 -15.05
N LEU A 715 6.59 -6.47 -15.27
CA LEU A 715 7.89 -7.13 -15.16
C LEU A 715 8.78 -6.83 -16.37
N VAL A 716 10.02 -6.45 -16.08
CA VAL A 716 11.11 -6.28 -17.04
C VAL A 716 11.82 -7.61 -17.31
N GLY A 717 11.82 -8.55 -16.37
CA GLY A 717 12.50 -9.84 -16.56
C GLY A 717 12.33 -10.88 -15.47
N VAL A 718 13.09 -11.97 -15.59
CA VAL A 718 13.20 -13.06 -14.61
C VAL A 718 14.65 -13.40 -14.31
N LEU A 719 14.93 -13.80 -13.07
CA LEU A 719 16.24 -14.28 -12.62
C LEU A 719 16.15 -15.75 -12.20
N ILE A 720 16.80 -16.65 -12.94
CA ILE A 720 16.82 -18.09 -12.64
C ILE A 720 18.14 -18.44 -11.95
N SER A 721 18.09 -18.80 -10.67
CA SER A 721 19.28 -19.22 -9.92
C SER A 721 19.44 -20.73 -9.96
N VAL A 722 20.64 -21.21 -10.27
CA VAL A 722 20.95 -22.63 -10.41
C VAL A 722 22.17 -22.97 -9.57
N GLU A 723 22.03 -23.96 -8.68
CA GLU A 723 23.09 -24.43 -7.78
C GLU A 723 23.22 -25.95 -7.80
N ASN A 724 24.31 -26.49 -7.24
CA ASN A 724 24.56 -27.93 -7.08
C ASN A 724 24.62 -28.76 -8.39
N VAL A 725 24.86 -28.11 -9.54
CA VAL A 725 24.80 -28.76 -10.86
C VAL A 725 25.82 -29.88 -11.02
N ALA A 726 27.05 -29.69 -10.55
CA ALA A 726 28.10 -30.71 -10.66
C ALA A 726 27.71 -32.02 -9.95
N TYR A 727 27.13 -31.90 -8.76
CA TYR A 727 26.62 -33.05 -8.01
C TYR A 727 25.44 -33.72 -8.72
N LEU A 728 24.46 -32.93 -9.16
CA LEU A 728 23.28 -33.45 -9.87
C LEU A 728 23.67 -34.18 -11.16
N ARG A 729 24.61 -33.63 -11.93
CA ARG A 729 25.09 -34.21 -13.18
C ARG A 729 25.92 -35.47 -12.96
N GLY A 730 26.89 -35.44 -12.04
CA GLY A 730 27.86 -36.52 -11.84
C GLY A 730 27.43 -37.62 -10.87
N LYS A 731 26.44 -37.37 -9.99
CA LYS A 731 25.99 -38.34 -8.96
C LYS A 731 24.53 -38.76 -9.12
N GLN A 732 23.68 -37.87 -9.64
CA GLN A 732 22.26 -38.14 -9.82
C GLN A 732 21.87 -38.38 -11.29
N GLY A 733 22.75 -38.08 -12.26
CA GLY A 733 22.46 -38.21 -13.68
C GLY A 733 21.44 -37.19 -14.20
N ILE A 734 21.26 -36.07 -13.51
CA ILE A 734 20.30 -35.01 -13.85
C ILE A 734 21.07 -33.85 -14.48
N ASP A 735 20.75 -33.51 -15.73
CA ASP A 735 21.36 -32.38 -16.43
C ASP A 735 20.52 -31.11 -16.29
N VAL A 736 20.77 -30.36 -15.21
CA VAL A 736 20.01 -29.15 -14.86
C VAL A 736 20.00 -28.10 -15.98
N VAL A 737 21.15 -27.91 -16.64
CA VAL A 737 21.29 -26.93 -17.73
C VAL A 737 20.35 -27.27 -18.87
N LYS A 738 20.35 -28.55 -19.29
CA LYS A 738 19.47 -29.04 -20.35
C LYS A 738 18.00 -28.90 -19.97
N GLU A 739 17.60 -29.31 -18.77
CA GLU A 739 16.20 -29.29 -18.36
C GLU A 739 15.64 -27.86 -18.21
N VAL A 740 16.45 -26.92 -17.70
CA VAL A 740 16.08 -25.50 -17.63
C VAL A 740 15.93 -24.90 -19.03
N LEU A 741 16.89 -25.14 -19.94
CA LEU A 741 16.81 -24.68 -21.33
C LEU A 741 15.63 -25.31 -22.09
N TYR A 742 15.28 -26.55 -21.79
CA TYR A 742 14.08 -27.20 -22.33
C TYR A 742 12.81 -26.52 -21.83
N ALA A 743 12.69 -26.25 -20.53
CA ALA A 743 11.54 -25.54 -19.96
C ALA A 743 11.34 -24.15 -20.58
N PHE A 744 12.42 -23.41 -20.85
CA PHE A 744 12.36 -22.12 -21.56
C PHE A 744 11.82 -22.24 -22.99
N LYS A 745 12.21 -23.29 -23.72
CA LYS A 745 11.73 -23.54 -25.09
C LYS A 745 10.24 -23.89 -25.09
N GLU A 746 9.81 -24.73 -24.15
CA GLU A 746 8.42 -25.20 -24.04
C GLU A 746 7.45 -24.10 -23.61
N ALA A 747 7.88 -23.17 -22.75
CA ALA A 747 7.04 -22.08 -22.25
C ALA A 747 6.58 -21.07 -23.33
N CYS A 748 6.85 -21.33 -24.62
CA CYS A 748 6.60 -20.46 -25.77
C CYS A 748 7.17 -19.06 -25.55
N CYS A 749 8.48 -18.92 -25.81
CA CYS A 749 9.24 -17.67 -25.88
C CYS A 749 8.72 -16.61 -24.89
N ILE A 750 9.35 -16.55 -23.70
CA ILE A 750 9.34 -15.32 -22.88
C ILE A 750 9.42 -14.16 -23.86
N ASP A 751 8.46 -13.23 -23.76
CA ASP A 751 8.37 -12.08 -24.65
C ASP A 751 9.79 -11.57 -24.92
N ALA A 752 10.19 -11.47 -26.18
CA ALA A 752 11.58 -11.14 -26.55
C ALA A 752 12.05 -9.80 -25.97
N THR A 753 11.12 -8.98 -25.46
CA THR A 753 11.37 -7.74 -24.74
C THR A 753 11.78 -7.94 -23.27
N LYS A 754 11.51 -9.10 -22.66
CA LYS A 754 11.82 -9.39 -21.26
C LYS A 754 13.23 -9.98 -21.10
N ARG A 755 13.93 -9.51 -20.08
CA ARG A 755 15.26 -10.00 -19.70
C ARG A 755 15.17 -11.37 -19.05
N VAL A 756 16.07 -12.27 -19.44
CA VAL A 756 16.26 -13.57 -18.79
C VAL A 756 17.68 -13.62 -18.27
N MET A 757 17.80 -13.72 -16.96
CA MET A 757 19.08 -13.74 -16.26
C MET A 757 19.29 -15.11 -15.64
N ILE A 758 20.47 -15.71 -15.85
CA ILE A 758 20.86 -17.00 -15.26
C ILE A 758 21.94 -16.75 -14.21
N GLN A 759 21.64 -17.08 -12.96
CA GLN A 759 22.52 -16.87 -11.82
C GLN A 759 23.10 -18.19 -11.30
N SER A 760 24.39 -18.21 -10.96
CA SER A 760 25.02 -19.32 -10.24
C SER A 760 26.30 -18.83 -9.55
N SER A 761 26.69 -19.48 -8.46
CA SER A 761 28.02 -19.30 -7.88
C SER A 761 29.12 -20.12 -8.57
N ASN A 762 28.76 -21.02 -9.49
CA ASN A 762 29.71 -21.90 -10.17
C ASN A 762 30.00 -21.44 -11.61
N SER A 763 31.25 -21.06 -11.91
CA SER A 763 31.60 -20.49 -13.21
C SER A 763 31.49 -21.47 -14.39
N PRO A 764 31.84 -22.77 -14.27
CA PRO A 764 31.57 -23.78 -15.30
C PRO A 764 30.09 -23.89 -15.70
N VAL A 765 29.16 -23.78 -14.75
CA VAL A 765 27.71 -23.83 -15.01
C VAL A 765 27.29 -22.66 -15.89
N LEU A 766 27.76 -21.46 -15.56
CA LEU A 766 27.49 -20.25 -16.32
C LEU A 766 28.06 -20.31 -17.74
N VAL A 767 29.28 -20.83 -17.90
CA VAL A 767 29.89 -21.06 -19.22
C VAL A 767 29.08 -22.05 -20.05
N ASP A 768 28.52 -23.11 -19.43
CA ASP A 768 27.68 -24.09 -20.10
C ASP A 768 26.37 -23.45 -20.62
N PHE A 769 25.70 -22.64 -19.79
CA PHE A 769 24.52 -21.86 -20.21
C PHE A 769 24.83 -20.86 -21.33
N LYS A 770 25.95 -20.12 -21.23
CA LYS A 770 26.38 -19.13 -22.23
C LYS A 770 26.62 -19.74 -23.61
N LYS A 771 27.12 -20.97 -23.67
CA LYS A 771 27.34 -21.71 -24.93
C LYS A 771 26.03 -22.15 -25.59
N GLN A 772 24.97 -22.33 -24.82
CA GLN A 772 23.72 -22.96 -25.27
C GLN A 772 22.54 -21.99 -25.34
N SER A 773 22.69 -20.75 -24.88
CA SER A 773 21.60 -19.75 -24.81
C SER A 773 22.11 -18.31 -24.95
N PRO A 774 21.24 -17.39 -25.41
CA PRO A 774 21.58 -15.97 -25.52
C PRO A 774 21.26 -15.18 -24.22
N TYR A 775 21.03 -15.87 -23.10
CA TYR A 775 20.58 -15.24 -21.86
C TYR A 775 21.71 -14.54 -21.13
N GLU A 776 21.35 -13.54 -20.33
CA GLU A 776 22.28 -12.78 -19.50
C GLU A 776 22.81 -13.66 -18.37
N ILE A 777 24.13 -13.66 -18.19
CA ILE A 777 24.83 -14.53 -17.24
C ILE A 777 25.23 -13.72 -16.01
N VAL A 778 24.83 -14.18 -14.83
CA VAL A 778 25.02 -13.45 -13.56
C VAL A 778 25.85 -14.31 -12.61
N TYR A 779 27.03 -13.84 -12.24
CA TYR A 779 27.89 -14.56 -11.32
C TYR A 779 27.60 -14.16 -9.87
N GLN A 780 27.35 -15.14 -9.01
CA GLN A 780 27.11 -14.91 -7.60
C GLN A 780 28.37 -15.17 -6.77
N VAL A 781 28.87 -14.13 -6.10
CA VAL A 781 29.93 -14.29 -5.10
C VAL A 781 29.29 -14.74 -3.78
N GLU A 782 29.59 -15.95 -3.32
CA GLU A 782 29.01 -16.50 -2.08
C GLU A 782 29.65 -15.91 -0.82
N GLU A 783 30.96 -15.68 -0.85
CA GLU A 783 31.70 -15.18 0.30
C GLU A 783 31.51 -13.67 0.50
N ASN A 784 31.63 -13.23 1.75
CA ASN A 784 31.71 -11.80 2.04
C ASN A 784 33.13 -11.33 1.69
N VAL A 785 33.25 -10.56 0.62
CA VAL A 785 34.54 -10.11 0.08
C VAL A 785 34.71 -8.62 0.33
N GLY A 786 35.84 -8.23 0.92
CA GLY A 786 36.16 -6.83 1.18
C GLY A 786 36.77 -6.11 -0.02
N ASP A 787 37.38 -6.85 -0.93
CA ASP A 787 38.00 -6.34 -2.15
C ASP A 787 38.11 -7.45 -3.22
N ILE A 788 38.31 -7.04 -4.47
CA ILE A 788 38.57 -7.93 -5.60
C ILE A 788 39.72 -7.38 -6.45
N VAL A 789 40.63 -8.26 -6.87
CA VAL A 789 41.77 -7.91 -7.73
C VAL A 789 41.35 -7.79 -9.20
N ASP A 790 41.93 -6.83 -9.94
CA ASP A 790 41.59 -6.55 -11.34
C ASP A 790 41.65 -7.79 -12.24
N SER A 791 42.64 -8.67 -12.04
CA SER A 791 42.76 -9.91 -12.81
C SER A 791 41.58 -10.85 -12.61
N ALA A 792 41.00 -10.90 -11.40
CA ALA A 792 39.81 -11.71 -11.13
C ALA A 792 38.57 -11.13 -11.82
N ILE A 793 38.44 -9.80 -11.86
CA ILE A 793 37.33 -9.13 -12.58
C ILE A 793 37.40 -9.44 -14.08
N GLU A 794 38.60 -9.39 -14.68
CA GLU A 794 38.80 -9.72 -16.09
C GLU A 794 38.49 -11.19 -16.39
N GLU A 795 38.80 -12.13 -15.49
CA GLU A 795 38.37 -13.52 -15.63
C GLU A 795 36.83 -13.66 -15.56
N ILE A 796 36.18 -12.98 -14.61
CA ILE A 796 34.72 -12.98 -14.47
C ILE A 796 34.04 -12.49 -15.75
N LYS A 797 34.54 -11.40 -16.35
CA LYS A 797 33.98 -10.81 -17.58
C LYS A 797 34.03 -11.74 -18.80
N LYS A 798 34.89 -12.76 -18.80
CA LYS A 798 34.91 -13.75 -19.89
C LYS A 798 33.61 -14.54 -19.94
N PHE A 799 32.96 -14.77 -18.81
CA PHE A 799 31.77 -15.61 -18.72
C PHE A 799 30.53 -14.87 -18.23
N ALA A 800 30.63 -13.91 -17.32
CA ALA A 800 29.47 -13.22 -16.74
C ALA A 800 29.27 -11.81 -17.30
N ASP A 801 28.00 -11.42 -17.38
CA ASP A 801 27.51 -10.11 -17.82
C ASP A 801 27.17 -9.20 -16.61
N ALA A 802 26.95 -9.77 -15.42
CA ALA A 802 26.73 -9.05 -14.16
C ALA A 802 27.20 -9.88 -12.94
N VAL A 803 27.31 -9.23 -11.78
CA VAL A 803 27.73 -9.88 -10.52
C VAL A 803 26.73 -9.60 -9.39
N VAL A 804 26.48 -10.61 -8.56
CA VAL A 804 25.69 -10.50 -7.33
C VAL A 804 26.60 -10.66 -6.12
N VAL A 805 26.54 -9.71 -5.19
CA VAL A 805 27.34 -9.70 -3.94
C VAL A 805 26.46 -9.57 -2.70
N SER A 806 26.98 -10.03 -1.57
CA SER A 806 26.37 -9.80 -0.26
C SER A 806 26.42 -8.31 0.12
N ARG A 807 25.40 -7.80 0.80
CA ARG A 807 25.38 -6.44 1.37
C ARG A 807 26.56 -6.19 2.32
N ARG A 808 27.04 -7.24 3.01
CA ARG A 808 28.24 -7.18 3.86
C ARG A 808 29.54 -7.01 3.08
N SER A 809 29.56 -7.37 1.80
CA SER A 809 30.69 -7.12 0.90
C SER A 809 30.75 -5.67 0.43
N VAL A 810 29.68 -4.88 0.62
CA VAL A 810 29.63 -3.45 0.29
C VAL A 810 29.91 -2.60 1.53
N TYR A 811 29.22 -2.92 2.63
CA TYR A 811 29.44 -2.29 3.93
C TYR A 811 29.80 -3.34 4.96
N SER A 812 31.01 -3.25 5.50
CA SER A 812 31.48 -4.14 6.55
C SER A 812 30.73 -3.88 7.84
N THR A 813 30.57 -4.91 8.68
CA THR A 813 29.82 -4.81 9.94
C THR A 813 30.63 -5.38 11.10
N SER A 814 30.65 -4.70 12.23
CA SER A 814 31.25 -5.16 13.49
C SER A 814 30.30 -4.88 14.65
N ASN A 815 30.01 -5.89 15.49
CA ASN A 815 29.07 -5.78 16.62
C ASN A 815 27.71 -5.14 16.25
N PHE A 816 27.17 -5.46 15.07
CA PHE A 816 25.93 -4.88 14.51
C PHE A 816 26.01 -3.38 14.15
N PHE A 817 27.21 -2.81 14.03
CA PHE A 817 27.45 -1.46 13.53
C PHE A 817 28.24 -1.50 12.22
N LEU A 818 28.15 -0.43 11.42
CA LEU A 818 28.90 -0.29 10.19
C LEU A 818 30.38 -0.02 10.45
N SER A 819 31.18 -1.02 10.07
CA SER A 819 32.64 -1.06 9.87
C SER A 819 33.30 0.11 9.16
N GLY A 820 32.83 0.24 7.93
CA GLY A 820 33.59 0.75 6.80
C GLY A 820 32.85 0.39 5.51
N GLN A 821 33.09 1.15 4.45
CA GLN A 821 32.60 0.87 3.10
C GLN A 821 33.74 0.30 2.27
N THR A 822 33.45 -0.72 1.47
CA THR A 822 34.44 -1.33 0.57
C THR A 822 34.49 -0.60 -0.77
N HIS A 823 35.58 -0.80 -1.53
CA HIS A 823 35.71 -0.30 -2.90
C HIS A 823 35.21 -1.30 -3.95
N LEU A 824 34.55 -2.38 -3.52
CA LEU A 824 34.16 -3.49 -4.38
C LEU A 824 33.25 -3.03 -5.52
N VAL A 825 32.16 -2.34 -5.20
CA VAL A 825 31.18 -1.87 -6.20
C VAL A 825 31.81 -0.86 -7.16
N GLU A 826 32.60 0.07 -6.63
CA GLU A 826 33.32 1.08 -7.44
C GLU A 826 34.27 0.41 -8.44
N LYS A 827 35.03 -0.61 -8.01
CA LYS A 827 35.94 -1.37 -8.87
C LYS A 827 35.17 -2.14 -9.94
N LEU A 828 34.10 -2.87 -9.59
CA LEU A 828 33.31 -3.63 -10.55
C LEU A 828 32.69 -2.70 -11.62
N HIS A 829 32.17 -1.54 -11.21
CA HIS A 829 31.66 -0.52 -12.14
C HIS A 829 32.74 0.06 -13.05
N LYS A 830 33.99 0.26 -12.59
CA LYS A 830 35.10 0.69 -13.46
C LYS A 830 35.38 -0.28 -14.61
N PHE A 831 35.07 -1.56 -14.43
CA PHE A 831 35.19 -2.58 -15.46
C PHE A 831 33.91 -2.76 -16.31
N ASN A 832 32.91 -1.88 -16.14
CA ASN A 832 31.58 -1.94 -16.75
C ASN A 832 30.81 -3.22 -16.41
N LEU A 833 30.95 -3.72 -15.18
CA LEU A 833 30.23 -4.90 -14.71
C LEU A 833 29.10 -4.46 -13.76
N PRO A 834 27.82 -4.61 -14.14
CA PRO A 834 26.68 -4.33 -13.27
C PRO A 834 26.72 -5.15 -11.98
N VAL A 835 26.35 -4.53 -10.86
CA VAL A 835 26.36 -5.15 -9.54
C VAL A 835 24.97 -5.17 -8.93
N TYR A 836 24.54 -6.35 -8.51
CA TYR A 836 23.34 -6.56 -7.71
C TYR A 836 23.73 -6.91 -6.27
N VAL A 837 23.05 -6.32 -5.30
CA VAL A 837 23.34 -6.52 -3.88
C VAL A 837 22.22 -7.30 -3.21
N LYS A 838 22.55 -8.31 -2.42
CA LYS A 838 21.58 -9.16 -1.71
C LYS A 838 21.94 -9.35 -0.22
N THR A 839 21.02 -9.62 0.69
CA THR A 839 19.55 -9.55 0.60
C THR A 839 19.07 -8.52 1.63
N PHE A 840 18.21 -7.61 1.20
CA PHE A 840 17.53 -6.63 2.05
C PHE A 840 16.29 -7.25 2.70
N ARG A 841 16.00 -6.86 3.94
CA ARG A 841 14.91 -7.39 4.76
C ARG A 841 14.36 -6.26 5.61
N ASN A 842 13.07 -6.31 5.96
CA ASN A 842 12.44 -5.27 6.77
C ASN A 842 12.63 -5.50 8.27
N GLU A 843 12.77 -6.77 8.71
CA GLU A 843 12.92 -7.08 10.12
C GLU A 843 14.08 -6.29 10.76
N PHE A 844 13.79 -5.55 11.83
CA PHE A 844 14.68 -4.55 12.43
C PHE A 844 16.05 -5.04 12.88
N VAL A 845 16.17 -6.36 13.10
CA VAL A 845 17.42 -7.04 13.50
C VAL A 845 18.32 -7.37 12.31
N SER A 846 17.80 -7.21 11.09
CA SER A 846 18.54 -7.53 9.89
C SER A 846 19.56 -6.44 9.57
N GLN A 847 19.25 -5.17 9.83
CA GLN A 847 20.12 -4.04 9.51
C GLN A 847 21.06 -3.71 10.67
N PRO A 848 22.29 -3.27 10.39
CA PRO A 848 23.12 -2.58 11.38
C PRO A 848 22.42 -1.37 12.02
N TRP A 849 22.78 -1.04 13.26
CA TRP A 849 22.17 0.06 14.03
C TRP A 849 22.34 1.43 13.38
N ASP A 850 23.35 1.62 12.54
CA ASP A 850 23.57 2.84 11.76
C ASP A 850 22.44 3.13 10.76
N PHE A 851 21.62 2.14 10.43
CA PHE A 851 20.40 2.29 9.62
C PHE A 851 19.14 2.53 10.46
N PHE A 852 19.27 2.70 11.79
CA PHE A 852 18.19 3.07 12.69
C PHE A 852 16.98 2.12 12.66
N SER A 853 17.23 0.83 12.42
CA SER A 853 16.16 -0.17 12.25
C SER A 853 15.18 0.17 11.12
N ASP A 854 15.60 0.97 10.14
CA ASP A 854 14.78 1.45 9.03
C ASP A 854 15.35 0.91 7.70
N ALA A 855 14.62 -0.01 7.07
CA ALA A 855 15.03 -0.62 5.80
C ALA A 855 15.08 0.40 4.64
N THR A 856 14.31 1.49 4.73
CA THR A 856 14.35 2.58 3.75
C THR A 856 15.68 3.32 3.84
N VAL A 857 16.19 3.56 5.05
CA VAL A 857 17.51 4.18 5.26
C VAL A 857 18.63 3.29 4.73
N GLU A 858 18.54 1.97 4.95
CA GLU A 858 19.47 1.00 4.35
C GLU A 858 19.45 1.11 2.83
N ILE A 859 18.29 0.94 2.19
CA ILE A 859 18.20 0.97 0.71
C ILE A 859 18.69 2.30 0.14
N ASN A 860 18.29 3.44 0.72
CA ASN A 860 18.73 4.76 0.26
C ASN A 860 20.26 4.90 0.27
N THR A 861 20.94 4.30 1.25
CA THR A 861 22.40 4.32 1.36
C THR A 861 23.09 3.50 0.25
N TYR A 862 22.45 2.45 -0.26
CA TYR A 862 23.01 1.63 -1.34
C TYR A 862 22.76 2.20 -2.73
N VAL A 863 21.67 2.96 -2.92
CA VAL A 863 21.23 3.40 -4.26
C VAL A 863 21.67 4.84 -4.60
N ALA A 864 22.06 5.64 -3.61
CA ALA A 864 22.78 6.93 -3.75
C ALA A 864 22.43 7.77 -5.01
N GLY A 865 21.15 8.10 -5.21
CA GLY A 865 20.70 9.03 -6.28
C GLY A 865 19.47 8.61 -7.09
N ALA A 866 18.96 7.38 -6.91
CA ALA A 866 17.72 6.93 -7.54
C ALA A 866 16.69 6.45 -6.49
N GLY A 867 15.40 6.75 -6.69
CA GLY A 867 14.32 6.03 -6.02
C GLY A 867 13.32 6.84 -5.17
N ASN A 868 13.53 8.12 -4.85
CA ASN A 868 12.47 8.94 -4.22
C ASN A 868 12.65 10.46 -4.42
N ARG A 869 11.57 11.22 -4.18
CA ARG A 869 11.49 12.69 -4.37
C ARG A 869 12.58 13.45 -3.61
N CYS A 870 12.96 13.00 -2.41
CA CYS A 870 13.96 13.66 -1.59
C CYS A 870 15.40 13.39 -2.04
N LEU A 871 15.69 12.19 -2.58
CA LEU A 871 17.01 11.85 -3.13
C LEU A 871 17.32 12.59 -4.44
N THR A 872 16.30 13.09 -5.15
CA THR A 872 16.51 13.94 -6.34
C THR A 872 16.77 15.42 -6.01
N ARG A 873 16.65 15.82 -4.74
CA ARG A 873 16.93 17.20 -4.30
C ARG A 873 18.44 17.44 -4.30
N LYS A 874 18.86 18.65 -4.68
CA LYS A 874 20.29 19.03 -4.68
C LYS A 874 20.92 18.93 -3.29
N ASP A 875 20.15 19.31 -2.26
CA ASP A 875 20.52 19.16 -0.86
C ASP A 875 19.68 18.04 -0.25
N HIS A 876 20.35 16.98 0.20
CA HIS A 876 19.69 15.84 0.83
C HIS A 876 19.17 16.27 2.21
N PRO A 877 17.88 16.05 2.51
CA PRO A 877 17.36 16.34 3.84
C PRO A 877 18.07 15.53 4.93
N PRO A 878 18.20 16.05 6.17
CA PRO A 878 18.90 15.38 7.27
C PRO A 878 18.29 14.02 7.69
N TYR A 879 17.01 13.81 7.40
CA TYR A 879 16.26 12.56 7.62
C TYR A 879 16.36 11.57 6.44
N MET A 880 17.09 11.93 5.39
CA MET A 880 17.48 11.04 4.29
C MET A 880 19.00 10.90 4.21
N PRO A 881 19.69 10.54 5.32
CA PRO A 881 21.14 10.49 5.32
C PRO A 881 21.63 9.33 4.45
N LEU A 882 22.65 9.60 3.64
CA LEU A 882 23.54 8.55 3.15
C LEU A 882 24.43 8.17 4.34
N VAL A 883 24.14 7.03 4.96
CA VAL A 883 24.79 6.62 6.21
C VAL A 883 26.29 6.50 6.01
N LYS A 884 27.05 7.27 6.81
CA LYS A 884 28.51 7.23 6.77
C LYS A 884 28.99 6.04 7.61
N PRO A 885 29.80 5.12 7.04
CA PRO A 885 30.40 4.05 7.82
C PRO A 885 31.18 4.58 9.01
N ALA A 886 31.20 3.81 10.08
CA ALA A 886 31.80 4.16 11.36
C ALA A 886 31.22 5.41 12.06
N GLY A 887 30.09 5.95 11.58
CA GLY A 887 29.44 7.13 12.17
C GLY A 887 29.02 6.91 13.63
N LEU A 888 28.48 5.73 13.96
CA LEU A 888 28.15 5.35 15.33
C LEU A 888 29.31 4.64 16.05
N LEU A 889 30.29 4.11 15.30
CA LEU A 889 31.48 3.44 15.85
C LEU A 889 32.41 4.37 16.63
N GLY A 890 32.36 5.69 16.40
CA GLY A 890 33.03 6.67 17.27
C GLY A 890 32.58 6.62 18.74
N PHE A 891 31.50 5.89 19.04
CA PHE A 891 30.96 5.65 20.38
C PHE A 891 31.16 4.20 20.89
N VAL A 892 31.88 3.32 20.18
CA VAL A 892 32.01 1.88 20.50
C VAL A 892 33.41 1.33 20.20
N ASN A 893 33.99 0.48 21.05
CA ASN A 893 35.32 -0.15 20.81
C ASN A 893 35.29 -1.29 19.77
N HIS A 894 36.38 -1.46 19.01
CA HIS A 894 36.46 -2.23 17.74
C HIS A 894 37.16 -3.60 17.79
N ASP A 895 36.84 -4.42 16.77
CA ASP A 895 37.67 -5.52 16.24
C ASP A 895 37.79 -5.46 14.69
N SER A 896 38.84 -6.12 14.17
CA SER A 896 39.54 -5.94 12.87
C SER A 896 38.89 -6.52 11.59
N PRO A 897 39.33 -6.11 10.36
CA PRO A 897 38.64 -6.38 9.08
C PRO A 897 38.85 -7.78 8.46
N HIS A 898 37.96 -8.14 7.52
CA HIS A 898 37.91 -9.40 6.77
C HIS A 898 38.97 -9.51 5.64
N PRO A 899 39.34 -10.75 5.20
CA PRO A 899 40.37 -10.99 4.18
C PRO A 899 39.92 -10.71 2.72
N ALA A 900 40.88 -10.72 1.79
CA ALA A 900 40.72 -10.38 0.36
C ALA A 900 40.48 -11.62 -0.54
N PHE A 901 39.68 -11.46 -1.61
CA PHE A 901 39.33 -12.49 -2.61
C PHE A 901 40.37 -12.54 -3.75
N THR A 902 40.82 -13.72 -4.16
CA THR A 902 41.94 -13.93 -5.09
C THR A 902 41.55 -14.66 -6.38
N ALA A 903 42.46 -14.72 -7.36
CA ALA A 903 42.20 -15.36 -8.65
C ALA A 903 42.03 -16.89 -8.56
N ASP A 904 42.64 -17.53 -7.55
CA ASP A 904 42.52 -18.97 -7.30
C ASP A 904 41.10 -19.34 -6.82
N ASP A 905 40.38 -18.39 -6.21
CA ASP A 905 38.98 -18.55 -5.76
C ASP A 905 37.96 -18.52 -6.92
N VAL A 906 38.39 -18.17 -8.13
CA VAL A 906 37.54 -18.08 -9.34
C VAL A 906 37.66 -19.33 -10.22
N THR A 907 38.80 -20.03 -10.17
CA THR A 907 39.09 -21.18 -11.03
C THR A 907 38.58 -22.49 -10.43
N GLU A 908 37.46 -22.98 -10.95
CA GLU A 908 36.84 -24.24 -10.54
C GLU A 908 37.06 -25.38 -11.56
N PRO A 909 37.01 -26.66 -11.15
CA PRO A 909 37.14 -27.80 -12.06
C PRO A 909 36.01 -27.87 -13.11
N PRO A 910 36.26 -28.43 -14.32
CA PRO A 910 35.24 -28.59 -15.34
C PRO A 910 34.09 -29.52 -14.88
N LEU A 911 32.88 -29.25 -15.36
CA LEU A 911 31.69 -30.06 -15.04
C LEU A 911 31.89 -31.54 -15.42
N PRO A 912 31.51 -32.48 -14.54
CA PRO A 912 31.62 -33.90 -14.85
C PRO A 912 30.64 -34.30 -15.98
N PRO A 913 30.98 -35.31 -16.80
CA PRO A 913 30.05 -35.87 -17.77
C PRO A 913 28.85 -36.54 -17.08
N VAL A 914 27.68 -36.58 -17.75
CA VAL A 914 26.46 -37.22 -17.23
C VAL A 914 26.71 -38.72 -17.02
N THR A 915 26.56 -39.19 -15.78
CA THR A 915 26.62 -40.61 -15.43
C THR A 915 25.21 -41.16 -15.24
N PHE A 916 24.73 -41.94 -16.21
CA PHE A 916 23.43 -42.62 -16.07
C PHE A 916 23.51 -43.73 -15.01
N ARG A 917 22.62 -43.73 -14.01
CA ARG A 917 22.42 -44.89 -13.14
C ARG A 917 21.71 -46.00 -13.90
N THR A 918 22.26 -47.21 -13.86
CA THR A 918 21.51 -48.43 -14.20
C THR A 918 20.36 -48.63 -13.19
N PRO A 919 19.21 -49.18 -13.63
CA PRO A 919 18.07 -49.42 -12.74
C PRO A 919 18.49 -50.34 -11.58
N PRO A 920 18.04 -50.10 -10.33
CA PRO A 920 18.29 -51.03 -9.24
C PRO A 920 17.60 -52.37 -9.53
N ASN A 921 18.37 -53.46 -9.44
CA ASN A 921 17.86 -54.83 -9.46
C ASN A 921 16.81 -55.01 -8.35
N ILE A 922 15.57 -55.28 -8.75
CA ILE A 922 14.47 -55.64 -7.86
C ILE A 922 14.68 -57.11 -7.43
N PRO A 923 14.79 -57.44 -6.13
CA PRO A 923 14.62 -58.81 -5.68
C PRO A 923 13.16 -59.22 -5.92
N GLY A 924 12.96 -60.32 -6.64
CA GLY A 924 11.65 -60.82 -7.03
C GLY A 924 10.73 -61.17 -5.83
N PRO A 925 9.41 -61.19 -6.05
CA PRO A 925 8.44 -61.45 -5.00
C PRO A 925 8.44 -62.92 -4.58
N LEU A 926 8.50 -63.18 -3.26
CA LEU A 926 8.05 -64.45 -2.71
C LEU A 926 6.52 -64.54 -2.87
N SER A 927 6.10 -65.54 -3.62
CA SER A 927 4.73 -66.03 -3.70
C SER A 927 4.31 -66.67 -2.39
N THR A 928 3.16 -66.26 -1.85
CA THR A 928 2.18 -67.20 -1.30
C THR A 928 0.78 -66.62 -1.51
N ASP A 929 -0.01 -67.43 -2.20
CA ASP A 929 -1.44 -67.29 -2.47
C ASP A 929 -2.28 -67.01 -1.22
N GLU A 930 -3.24 -66.10 -1.34
CA GLU A 930 -4.62 -66.42 -0.97
C GLU A 930 -5.60 -65.58 -1.80
N LYS A 931 -6.44 -66.27 -2.58
CA LYS A 931 -7.47 -65.71 -3.44
C LYS A 931 -8.76 -65.41 -2.66
N ALA A 932 -9.37 -64.31 -3.05
CA ALA A 932 -10.71 -63.82 -2.71
C ALA A 932 -11.87 -64.82 -2.86
N PRO A 933 -13.08 -64.41 -2.43
CA PRO A 933 -14.24 -64.58 -3.28
C PRO A 933 -14.98 -63.27 -3.61
N ASN A 934 -15.10 -63.09 -4.91
CA ASN A 934 -16.04 -62.30 -5.71
C ASN A 934 -17.42 -61.95 -5.11
N SER A 935 -17.90 -60.73 -5.41
CA SER A 935 -19.18 -60.55 -6.14
C SER A 935 -19.34 -59.17 -6.82
N LYS A 936 -19.04 -59.16 -8.13
CA LYS A 936 -19.89 -58.74 -9.26
C LYS A 936 -20.76 -57.44 -9.19
N THR A 937 -20.34 -56.49 -10.04
CA THR A 937 -21.13 -55.74 -11.08
C THR A 937 -22.34 -54.89 -10.64
N ARG A 938 -22.55 -53.66 -11.14
CA ARG A 938 -22.74 -53.30 -12.56
C ARG A 938 -22.97 -51.78 -12.73
N LEU A 939 -22.74 -51.29 -13.96
CA LEU A 939 -23.38 -50.16 -14.67
C LEU A 939 -22.83 -48.71 -14.53
N THR A 940 -22.48 -48.22 -15.72
CA THR A 940 -22.17 -46.86 -16.24
C THR A 940 -23.42 -45.94 -16.32
N PRO A 941 -23.31 -44.71 -16.86
CA PRO A 941 -22.72 -43.46 -16.35
C PRO A 941 -23.83 -42.39 -16.14
N PRO A 942 -23.55 -41.13 -15.70
CA PRO A 942 -23.64 -40.02 -16.66
C PRO A 942 -22.80 -38.75 -16.36
N LEU A 943 -22.85 -37.82 -17.32
CA LEU A 943 -22.47 -36.40 -17.29
C LEU A 943 -22.88 -35.66 -15.99
N LEU A 944 -22.06 -34.68 -15.55
CA LEU A 944 -22.40 -33.24 -15.41
C LEU A 944 -21.41 -32.45 -14.52
N LEU A 945 -20.99 -31.29 -15.03
CA LEU A 945 -20.66 -30.01 -14.37
C LEU A 945 -19.54 -29.89 -13.30
N PRO A 946 -18.56 -28.99 -13.51
CA PRO A 946 -17.92 -28.28 -12.42
C PRO A 946 -18.68 -26.98 -12.09
N ALA A 947 -19.05 -26.81 -10.83
CA ALA A 947 -19.35 -25.51 -10.24
C ALA A 947 -18.04 -24.91 -9.75
N LEU A 948 -17.58 -23.86 -10.42
CA LEU A 948 -16.56 -22.94 -9.92
C LEU A 948 -17.22 -21.55 -9.84
N ALA A 949 -17.71 -21.22 -8.65
CA ALA A 949 -18.16 -19.88 -8.31
C ALA A 949 -17.71 -19.63 -6.88
N MET A 950 -16.76 -18.71 -6.71
CA MET A 950 -16.50 -17.85 -5.54
C MET A 950 -15.06 -17.32 -5.62
N ALA A 951 -14.84 -16.37 -6.53
CA ALA A 951 -13.82 -15.32 -6.41
C ALA A 951 -14.07 -14.28 -7.52
N LEU A 952 -14.96 -13.32 -7.27
CA LEU A 952 -14.94 -11.96 -7.85
C LEU A 952 -16.07 -11.13 -7.23
N ALA A 953 -16.02 -11.02 -5.90
CA ALA A 953 -16.79 -10.08 -5.11
C ALA A 953 -16.12 -8.69 -5.13
N SER A 954 -15.96 -8.13 -6.33
CA SER A 954 -15.78 -6.68 -6.56
C SER A 954 -16.83 -6.12 -7.53
N LEU A 955 -17.77 -6.98 -7.95
CA LEU A 955 -18.99 -6.65 -8.70
C LEU A 955 -20.21 -6.60 -7.76
N LEU A 956 -20.04 -6.04 -6.56
CA LEU A 956 -21.12 -5.76 -5.62
C LEU A 956 -21.52 -4.29 -5.69
N LEU A 957 -22.28 -3.94 -6.73
CA LEU A 957 -23.26 -2.84 -6.69
C LEU A 957 -24.40 -3.01 -7.73
N LEU A 958 -24.60 -4.21 -8.28
CA LEU A 958 -25.65 -4.51 -9.26
C LEU A 958 -26.48 -5.76 -8.97
N SER A 959 -26.46 -6.28 -7.75
CA SER A 959 -27.29 -7.44 -7.37
C SER A 959 -28.06 -7.21 -6.07
N SER A 960 -29.05 -6.33 -6.10
CA SER A 960 -30.17 -6.38 -5.14
C SER A 960 -31.39 -5.65 -5.68
N LEU A 961 -32.08 -6.25 -6.65
CA LEU A 961 -33.52 -6.00 -6.88
C LEU A 961 -34.08 -7.08 -7.82
N SER A 962 -34.27 -8.27 -7.27
CA SER A 962 -35.30 -9.23 -7.70
C SER A 962 -35.40 -10.34 -6.65
N ILE A 963 -36.22 -10.12 -5.61
CA ILE A 963 -37.31 -10.98 -5.14
C ILE A 963 -38.12 -10.12 -4.15
N LEU A 964 -39.05 -9.33 -4.71
CA LEU A 964 -40.39 -9.00 -4.22
C LEU A 964 -41.11 -8.15 -5.27
#